data_AF-A0A3N5PEB3-F1
#
_entry.id   AF-A0A3N5PEB3-F1
#
_cell.length_a   1.000
_cell.length_b   1.000
_cell.length_c   1.000
_cell.angle_alpha   90.00
_cell.angle_beta   90.00
_cell.angle_gamma   90.00
#
_symmetry.space_group_name_H-M   'P 1'
#
loop_
_entity.id
_entity.type
_entity.pdbx_description
1 polymer ?
#
loop_
_entity_poly.entity_id
_entity_poly.type
_entity_poly.pdbx_seq_one_letter_code
_entity_poly.pdbx_strand_id
1 'polypeptide(L)'
;LLSFASVLAIMGALNLIIKFLKLDIKKLNKSILFIVLILVASIVFASSFLSKDPLITPVILLIFIILLFILFYQINFKNQNSVYNYLFILLISSIISISMLNYFNSKLERESLKTTALEINRADSNFLSYMLNETLSDIKDRTDIVKIFGDRYANFDAFAFKIWGDSPMQRESLNSGIRFYDRFQNVIGEYFVGLNPDKKIFHYLSKDDEINIVELENKEVGTGKYYAGVIEIEERGITKGYISAFVSFDIKSIGALNFPDFVESNLSILNRVIDVKKLKIFQFYGSELSEVYGDIYPSRDQIKQIQQTEVDSLFNEAWLKIKFDTETYETYLLRIPNNDSDITTTVSVEEKAFSWNLFNFFKIFIIHSLFIVLAFLIIVISRVGKLNLSFKSKLLFAFLVISIIPVVVLALYNSNVVNERAKEGIFNELSQRANYIEKHLTSQIEKNKNRDLVTASENAARELGISFALYESTDQIYNSKDIYNRVGLFDKKLNPQAYYHLNYLRYKEYVSSEKLNDYKFDSYYRIINVNEKEYILSVNDAFNKIKILFSTTEINVVIFGIYSFAVIIIIIISTLFANQISQPIQRLTEATDAVSKGDLNVQIDHNERGELKDLLDGFNQMTSELKKNQIELAEMEREAAWKEMAKQVAHEIKNPLTPMKLALQQLIISYKDKSKDFDKLFEKVSHTVLNQIDNLNQIAS
;
A
#
# COMPACT_ATOMS: atom_id res chain seq x y z
N LEU A 1 -10.78 -6.39 5.90
CA LEU A 1 -11.94 -7.29 5.67
C LEU A 1 -12.71 -7.54 6.96
N LEU A 2 -12.16 -8.26 7.96
CA LEU A 2 -12.81 -8.44 9.27
C LEU A 2 -13.16 -7.12 9.96
N SER A 3 -12.28 -6.11 9.87
CA SER A 3 -12.47 -4.74 10.34
C SER A 3 -13.61 -3.97 9.64
N PHE A 4 -13.82 -4.20 8.34
CA PHE A 4 -14.91 -3.58 7.59
C PHE A 4 -16.24 -4.24 7.89
N ALA A 5 -16.24 -5.58 7.95
CA ALA A 5 -17.39 -6.35 8.40
C ALA A 5 -17.78 -6.01 9.85
N SER A 6 -16.82 -5.80 10.75
CA SER A 6 -17.09 -5.45 12.15
C SER A 6 -17.64 -4.04 12.30
N VAL A 7 -17.13 -3.04 11.54
CA VAL A 7 -17.74 -1.69 11.53
C VAL A 7 -19.19 -1.75 11.03
N LEU A 8 -19.46 -2.50 9.96
CA LEU A 8 -20.82 -2.70 9.45
C LEU A 8 -21.72 -3.47 10.44
N ALA A 9 -21.18 -4.48 11.12
CA ALA A 9 -21.91 -5.27 12.11
C ALA A 9 -22.21 -4.46 13.38
N ILE A 10 -21.25 -3.68 13.88
CA ILE A 10 -21.43 -2.75 15.00
C ILE A 10 -22.50 -1.72 14.64
N MET A 11 -22.45 -1.17 13.42
CA MET A 11 -23.49 -0.29 12.91
C MET A 11 -24.87 -0.94 12.82
N GLY A 12 -24.94 -2.17 12.30
CA GLY A 12 -26.17 -2.95 12.22
C GLY A 12 -26.75 -3.25 13.60
N ALA A 13 -25.89 -3.63 14.56
CA ALA A 13 -26.25 -3.88 15.94
C ALA A 13 -26.73 -2.59 16.64
N LEU A 14 -26.03 -1.47 16.48
CA LEU A 14 -26.47 -0.16 16.98
C LEU A 14 -27.86 0.20 16.45
N ASN A 15 -28.09 0.02 15.15
CA ASN A 15 -29.39 0.31 14.53
C ASN A 15 -30.50 -0.63 15.05
N LEU A 16 -30.19 -1.91 15.27
CA LEU A 16 -31.09 -2.88 15.90
C LEU A 16 -31.42 -2.53 17.35
N ILE A 17 -30.41 -2.16 18.15
CA ILE A 17 -30.57 -1.75 19.56
C ILE A 17 -31.46 -0.52 19.67
N ILE A 18 -31.25 0.48 18.80
CA ILE A 18 -32.11 1.68 18.74
C ILE A 18 -33.55 1.30 18.40
N LYS A 19 -33.74 0.45 17.39
CA LYS A 19 -35.06 -0.01 16.97
C LYS A 19 -35.76 -0.81 18.06
N PHE A 20 -35.00 -1.60 18.83
CA PHE A 20 -35.48 -2.39 19.96
C PHE A 20 -35.86 -1.51 21.17
N LEU A 21 -35.05 -0.50 21.49
CA LEU A 21 -35.29 0.44 22.59
C LEU A 21 -36.40 1.47 22.29
N LYS A 22 -36.99 1.46 21.09
CA LYS A 22 -37.97 2.47 20.63
C LYS A 22 -37.50 3.91 20.86
N LEU A 23 -36.18 4.14 20.80
CA LEU A 23 -35.61 5.47 20.98
C LEU A 23 -35.88 6.30 19.73
N ASP A 24 -36.67 7.37 19.90
CA ASP A 24 -36.95 8.33 18.82
C ASP A 24 -35.72 9.24 18.65
N ILE A 25 -34.72 8.77 17.88
CA ILE A 25 -33.43 9.47 17.68
C ILE A 25 -33.62 10.91 17.21
N LYS A 26 -34.67 11.19 16.42
CA LYS A 26 -34.98 12.54 15.92
C LYS A 26 -35.32 13.54 17.04
N LYS A 27 -35.70 13.06 18.23
CA LYS A 27 -35.96 13.88 19.42
C LYS A 27 -34.78 13.97 20.39
N LEU A 28 -33.70 13.19 20.19
CA LEU A 28 -32.51 13.30 21.03
C LEU A 28 -31.78 14.61 20.75
N ASN A 29 -31.65 15.45 21.78
CA ASN A 29 -30.92 16.71 21.69
C ASN A 29 -29.42 16.44 21.44
N LYS A 30 -28.78 17.21 20.56
CA LYS A 30 -27.37 17.01 20.15
C LYS A 30 -26.41 16.94 21.35
N SER A 31 -26.73 17.66 22.42
CA SER A 31 -25.98 17.69 23.68
C SER A 31 -25.96 16.34 24.40
N ILE A 32 -27.05 15.57 24.36
CA ILE A 32 -27.13 14.26 25.03
C ILE A 32 -26.25 13.24 24.31
N LEU A 33 -26.26 13.26 22.97
CA LEU A 33 -25.40 12.40 22.16
C LEU A 33 -23.91 12.69 22.43
N PHE A 34 -23.56 13.97 22.56
CA PHE A 34 -22.20 14.41 22.87
C PHE A 34 -21.75 14.00 24.28
N ILE A 35 -22.65 14.05 25.28
CA ILE A 35 -22.36 13.58 26.65
C ILE A 35 -22.11 12.06 26.67
N VAL A 36 -22.90 11.28 25.92
CA VAL A 36 -22.68 9.82 25.80
C VAL A 36 -21.35 9.51 25.14
N LEU A 37 -20.96 10.26 24.09
CA LEU A 37 -19.62 10.14 23.49
C LEU A 37 -18.53 10.39 24.53
N ILE A 38 -18.61 11.49 25.29
CA ILE A 38 -17.62 11.84 26.31
C ILE A 38 -17.54 10.72 27.35
N LEU A 39 -18.67 10.20 27.81
CA LEU A 39 -18.72 9.13 28.80
C LEU A 39 -18.05 7.84 28.29
N VAL A 40 -18.39 7.41 27.07
CA VAL A 40 -17.78 6.22 26.44
C VAL A 40 -16.28 6.44 26.22
N ALA A 41 -15.88 7.62 25.72
CA ALA A 41 -14.49 8.00 25.55
C ALA A 41 -13.72 7.98 26.89
N SER A 42 -14.31 8.49 27.97
CA SER A 42 -13.71 8.50 29.31
C SER A 42 -13.57 7.11 29.92
N ILE A 43 -14.60 6.24 29.81
CA ILE A 43 -14.54 4.85 30.28
C ILE A 43 -13.46 4.08 29.55
N VAL A 44 -13.39 4.29 28.23
CA VAL A 44 -12.44 3.60 27.38
C VAL A 44 -11.00 4.09 27.64
N PHE A 45 -10.81 5.40 27.81
CA PHE A 45 -9.54 5.99 28.25
C PHE A 45 -9.09 5.42 29.59
N ALA A 46 -9.99 5.34 30.58
CA ALA A 46 -9.71 4.76 31.89
C ALA A 46 -9.31 3.27 31.79
N SER A 47 -10.01 2.47 30.99
CA SER A 47 -9.66 1.05 30.79
C SER A 47 -8.28 0.86 30.13
N SER A 48 -7.92 1.75 29.18
CA SER A 48 -6.62 1.69 28.51
C SER A 48 -5.47 2.05 29.46
N PHE A 49 -5.68 3.04 30.35
CA PHE A 49 -4.71 3.43 31.36
C PHE A 49 -4.43 2.31 32.37
N LEU A 50 -5.45 1.50 32.68
CA LEU A 50 -5.35 0.33 33.55
C LEU A 50 -4.64 -0.87 32.90
N SER A 51 -4.73 -1.01 31.58
CA SER A 51 -4.23 -2.21 30.87
C SER A 51 -2.70 -2.33 30.82
N LYS A 52 -1.93 -1.28 31.13
CA LYS A 52 -0.45 -1.20 31.01
C LYS A 52 0.10 -1.68 29.65
N ASP A 53 -0.75 -1.84 28.63
CA ASP A 53 -0.38 -2.37 27.34
C ASP A 53 -0.06 -1.19 26.41
N PRO A 54 1.22 -0.93 26.08
CA PRO A 54 1.68 0.34 25.49
C PRO A 54 1.25 0.56 24.03
N LEU A 55 0.60 -0.42 23.41
CA LEU A 55 0.39 -0.48 21.97
C LEU A 55 -0.95 0.14 21.50
N ILE A 56 -1.97 0.21 22.37
CA ILE A 56 -3.15 1.04 22.12
C ILE A 56 -2.98 2.31 22.94
N THR A 57 -2.39 3.33 22.33
CA THR A 57 -2.40 4.64 22.97
C THR A 57 -3.86 5.05 23.19
N PRO A 58 -4.20 5.60 24.36
CA PRO A 58 -5.55 6.09 24.65
C PRO A 58 -6.07 7.05 23.54
N VAL A 59 -5.14 7.72 22.87
CA VAL A 59 -5.35 8.59 21.71
C VAL A 59 -5.93 7.83 20.49
N ILE A 60 -5.39 6.67 20.12
CA ILE A 60 -5.89 5.90 18.97
C ILE A 60 -7.32 5.41 19.22
N LEU A 61 -7.59 4.96 20.45
CA LEU A 61 -8.89 4.46 20.87
C LEU A 61 -9.94 5.60 20.96
N LEU A 62 -9.51 6.79 21.40
CA LEU A 62 -10.30 8.02 21.34
C LEU A 62 -10.68 8.38 19.90
N ILE A 63 -9.69 8.38 18.98
CA ILE A 63 -9.92 8.65 17.55
C ILE A 63 -10.92 7.65 16.97
N PHE A 64 -10.80 6.37 17.30
CA PHE A 64 -11.71 5.31 16.87
C PHE A 64 -13.16 5.59 17.27
N ILE A 65 -13.38 5.95 18.54
CA ILE A 65 -14.70 6.27 19.10
C ILE A 65 -15.27 7.52 18.44
N ILE A 66 -14.45 8.57 18.28
CA ILE A 66 -14.84 9.81 17.61
C ILE A 66 -15.27 9.53 16.17
N LEU A 67 -14.51 8.74 15.41
CA LEU A 67 -14.84 8.40 14.03
C LEU A 67 -16.14 7.61 13.93
N LEU A 68 -16.33 6.55 14.74
CA LEU A 68 -17.57 5.79 14.77
C LEU A 68 -18.77 6.66 15.13
N PHE A 69 -18.60 7.63 16.02
CA PHE A 69 -19.66 8.56 16.38
C PHE A 69 -19.97 9.57 15.29
N ILE A 70 -18.96 10.14 14.62
CA ILE A 70 -19.17 11.03 13.46
C ILE A 70 -20.00 10.29 12.41
N LEU A 71 -19.67 9.03 12.17
CA LEU A 71 -20.37 8.17 11.21
C LEU A 71 -21.80 7.87 11.67
N PHE A 72 -21.99 7.54 12.94
CA PHE A 72 -23.31 7.35 13.55
C PHE A 72 -24.18 8.61 13.45
N TYR A 73 -23.62 9.78 13.76
CA TYR A 73 -24.31 11.06 13.67
C TYR A 73 -24.70 11.38 12.23
N GLN A 74 -23.80 11.15 11.28
CA GLN A 74 -24.02 11.47 9.87
C GLN A 74 -25.11 10.60 9.23
N ILE A 75 -25.15 9.30 9.58
CA ILE A 75 -26.17 8.36 9.08
C ILE A 75 -27.54 8.66 9.68
N ASN A 76 -27.61 8.98 10.98
CA ASN A 76 -28.90 9.10 11.67
C ASN A 76 -29.52 10.50 11.67
N PHE A 77 -28.71 11.57 11.65
CA PHE A 77 -29.22 12.95 11.83
C PHE A 77 -29.13 13.84 10.60
N LYS A 78 -28.16 13.64 9.70
CA LYS A 78 -27.90 14.61 8.61
C LYS A 78 -28.55 14.23 7.28
N ASN A 79 -28.31 13.02 6.76
CA ASN A 79 -28.86 12.62 5.46
C ASN A 79 -28.86 11.10 5.26
N GLN A 80 -30.00 10.44 5.43
CA GLN A 80 -30.08 8.96 5.52
C GLN A 80 -29.65 8.19 4.25
N ASN A 81 -29.56 8.83 3.08
CA ASN A 81 -29.26 8.16 1.80
C ASN A 81 -28.20 8.88 0.95
N SER A 82 -27.28 9.61 1.57
CA SER A 82 -26.24 10.31 0.81
C SER A 82 -25.08 9.37 0.44
N VAL A 83 -24.60 9.45 -0.80
CA VAL A 83 -23.35 8.81 -1.26
C VAL A 83 -22.17 9.14 -0.34
N TYR A 84 -22.18 10.32 0.29
CA TYR A 84 -21.17 10.71 1.27
C TYR A 84 -21.09 9.77 2.47
N ASN A 85 -22.19 9.15 2.92
CA ASN A 85 -22.17 8.25 4.07
C ASN A 85 -21.36 6.98 3.78
N TYR A 86 -21.45 6.44 2.56
CA TYR A 86 -20.65 5.29 2.13
C TYR A 86 -19.15 5.64 2.07
N LEU A 87 -18.83 6.86 1.62
CA LEU A 87 -17.45 7.36 1.61
C LEU A 87 -16.90 7.51 3.04
N PHE A 88 -17.69 8.01 3.98
CA PHE A 88 -17.32 8.08 5.39
C PHE A 88 -17.13 6.68 6.01
N ILE A 89 -18.02 5.72 5.72
CA ILE A 89 -17.87 4.33 6.16
C ILE A 89 -16.57 3.72 5.63
N LEU A 90 -16.27 3.90 4.35
CA LEU A 90 -15.02 3.46 3.73
C LEU A 90 -13.81 4.04 4.42
N LEU A 91 -13.79 5.37 4.60
CA LEU A 91 -12.66 6.08 5.16
C LEU A 91 -12.41 5.63 6.60
N ILE A 92 -13.47 5.59 7.42
CA ILE A 92 -13.37 5.20 8.83
C ILE A 92 -12.97 3.74 8.97
N SER A 93 -13.58 2.83 8.21
CA SER A 93 -13.18 1.43 8.24
C SER A 93 -11.73 1.22 7.80
N SER A 94 -11.25 2.01 6.83
CA SER A 94 -9.86 1.94 6.38
C SER A 94 -8.90 2.46 7.45
N ILE A 95 -9.22 3.57 8.15
CA ILE A 95 -8.47 4.07 9.32
C ILE A 95 -8.40 2.98 10.40
N ILE A 96 -9.54 2.39 10.74
CA ILE A 96 -9.63 1.34 11.75
C ILE A 96 -8.75 0.14 11.40
N SER A 97 -8.82 -0.28 10.13
CA SER A 97 -8.05 -1.42 9.62
C SER A 97 -6.56 -1.16 9.67
N ILE A 98 -6.10 0.05 9.29
CA ILE A 98 -4.68 0.40 9.36
C ILE A 98 -4.21 0.50 10.81
N SER A 99 -5.00 1.08 11.71
CA SER A 99 -4.65 1.14 13.14
C SER A 99 -4.49 -0.27 13.74
N MET A 100 -5.41 -1.19 13.43
CA MET A 100 -5.32 -2.58 13.86
C MET A 100 -4.12 -3.31 13.23
N LEU A 101 -3.88 -3.10 11.93
CA LEU A 101 -2.73 -3.70 11.24
C LEU A 101 -1.40 -3.22 11.84
N ASN A 102 -1.29 -1.92 12.11
CA ASN A 102 -0.10 -1.34 12.74
C ASN A 102 0.09 -1.86 14.16
N TYR A 103 -0.98 -1.99 14.95
CA TYR A 103 -0.93 -2.61 16.27
C TYR A 103 -0.39 -4.05 16.20
N PHE A 104 -0.95 -4.87 15.32
CA PHE A 104 -0.55 -6.27 15.20
C PHE A 104 0.89 -6.42 14.69
N ASN A 105 1.27 -5.60 13.70
CA ASN A 105 2.63 -5.59 13.17
C ASN A 105 3.65 -5.12 14.21
N SER A 106 3.37 -4.03 14.93
CA SER A 106 4.27 -3.55 15.99
C SER A 106 4.38 -4.56 17.13
N LYS A 107 3.30 -5.24 17.50
CA LYS A 107 3.35 -6.34 18.48
C LYS A 107 4.24 -7.48 18.00
N LEU A 108 4.06 -7.93 16.76
CA LEU A 108 4.90 -8.98 16.17
C LEU A 108 6.37 -8.55 16.08
N GLU A 109 6.64 -7.31 15.69
CA GLU A 109 8.00 -6.74 15.62
C GLU A 109 8.65 -6.75 17.00
N ARG A 110 7.93 -6.32 18.05
CA ARG A 110 8.44 -6.35 19.42
C ARG A 110 8.75 -7.75 19.92
N GLU A 111 7.85 -8.72 19.71
CA GLU A 111 8.11 -10.12 20.05
C GLU A 111 9.31 -10.68 19.27
N SER A 112 9.50 -10.23 18.01
CA SER A 112 10.66 -10.59 17.19
C SER A 112 11.97 -10.07 17.76
N LEU A 113 12.02 -8.82 18.21
CA LEU A 113 13.21 -8.24 18.85
C LEU A 113 13.57 -8.96 20.15
N LYS A 114 12.55 -9.27 20.97
CA LYS A 114 12.72 -10.04 22.21
C LYS A 114 13.29 -11.43 21.94
N THR A 115 12.69 -12.16 21.00
CA THR A 115 13.17 -13.49 20.60
C THR A 115 14.60 -13.43 20.07
N THR A 116 14.91 -12.43 19.23
CA THR A 116 16.25 -12.23 18.68
C THR A 116 17.29 -12.03 19.76
N ALA A 117 17.02 -11.15 20.74
CA ALA A 117 17.94 -10.93 21.86
C ALA A 117 18.17 -12.20 22.69
N LEU A 118 17.12 -12.98 22.96
CA LEU A 118 17.23 -14.24 23.70
C LEU A 118 18.08 -15.27 22.94
N GLU A 119 17.83 -15.45 21.65
CA GLU A 119 18.53 -16.44 20.84
C GLU A 119 20.01 -16.09 20.61
N ILE A 120 20.34 -14.80 20.47
CA ILE A 120 21.73 -14.33 20.37
C ILE A 120 22.53 -14.70 21.63
N ASN A 121 21.93 -14.53 22.80
CA ASN A 121 22.58 -14.88 24.06
C ASN A 121 22.52 -16.39 24.38
N ARG A 122 21.75 -17.17 23.62
CA ARG A 122 21.64 -18.63 23.77
C ARG A 122 22.70 -19.39 22.96
N ALA A 123 23.27 -18.78 21.92
CA ALA A 123 24.26 -19.39 21.02
C ALA A 123 25.60 -19.65 21.74
N ASP A 124 25.59 -20.61 22.67
CA ASP A 124 26.72 -21.04 23.49
C ASP A 124 27.46 -22.23 22.86
N SER A 125 28.53 -22.67 23.52
CA SER A 125 29.35 -23.80 23.11
C SER A 125 28.54 -25.11 23.00
N ASN A 126 27.55 -25.30 23.87
CA ASN A 126 26.69 -26.50 23.88
C ASN A 126 25.80 -26.55 22.64
N PHE A 127 25.22 -25.41 22.28
CA PHE A 127 24.37 -25.28 21.10
C PHE A 127 25.15 -25.56 19.81
N LEU A 128 26.35 -24.99 19.67
CA LEU A 128 27.20 -25.24 18.50
C LEU A 128 27.66 -26.70 18.43
N SER A 129 28.01 -27.29 19.58
CA SER A 129 28.39 -28.70 19.67
C SER A 129 27.22 -29.62 19.28
N TYR A 130 26.00 -29.31 19.71
CA TYR A 130 24.79 -30.04 19.31
C TYR A 130 24.61 -30.03 17.79
N MET A 131 24.77 -28.86 17.14
CA MET A 131 24.62 -28.74 15.69
C MET A 131 25.64 -29.57 14.91
N LEU A 132 26.89 -29.59 15.39
CA LEU A 132 27.95 -30.44 14.82
C LEU A 132 27.63 -31.92 15.00
N ASN A 133 27.21 -32.31 16.20
CA ASN A 133 26.88 -33.70 16.51
C ASN A 133 25.71 -34.21 15.65
N GLU A 134 24.64 -33.42 15.54
CA GLU A 134 23.48 -33.76 14.70
C GLU A 134 23.89 -33.91 13.22
N THR A 135 24.69 -32.98 12.71
CA THR A 135 25.18 -33.02 11.31
C THR A 135 26.03 -34.27 11.06
N LEU A 136 26.96 -34.58 11.97
CA LEU A 136 27.90 -35.70 11.80
C LEU A 136 27.24 -37.06 12.04
N SER A 137 26.26 -37.14 12.94
CA SER A 137 25.48 -38.36 13.17
C SER A 137 24.63 -38.72 11.95
N ASP A 138 23.95 -37.76 11.31
CA ASP A 138 23.18 -37.99 10.07
C ASP A 138 24.06 -38.54 8.93
N ILE A 139 25.29 -38.05 8.83
CA ILE A 139 26.29 -38.50 7.85
C ILE A 139 26.67 -39.97 8.08
N LYS A 140 26.80 -40.41 9.34
CA LYS A 140 27.20 -41.79 9.70
C LYS A 140 26.21 -42.82 9.16
N ASP A 141 24.92 -42.53 9.28
CA ASP A 141 23.85 -43.47 8.94
C ASP A 141 23.58 -43.55 7.43
N ARG A 142 24.25 -42.70 6.64
CA ARG A 142 24.02 -42.54 5.22
C ARG A 142 24.90 -43.44 4.35
N THR A 143 24.29 -44.52 3.86
CA THR A 143 24.96 -45.51 2.97
C THR A 143 25.45 -44.95 1.63
N ASP A 144 24.91 -43.81 1.19
CA ASP A 144 25.36 -43.14 -0.04
C ASP A 144 26.71 -42.43 0.15
N ILE A 145 26.99 -41.90 1.35
CA ILE A 145 28.26 -41.23 1.67
C ILE A 145 29.43 -42.22 1.66
N VAL A 146 29.26 -43.41 2.22
CA VAL A 146 30.29 -44.45 2.22
C VAL A 146 30.68 -44.86 0.79
N LYS A 147 29.70 -44.97 -0.11
CA LYS A 147 29.92 -45.36 -1.51
C LYS A 147 30.73 -44.32 -2.29
N ILE A 148 30.59 -43.04 -1.95
CA ILE A 148 31.24 -41.93 -2.65
C ILE A 148 32.77 -41.99 -2.52
N PHE A 149 33.31 -42.41 -1.37
CA PHE A 149 34.75 -42.60 -1.22
C PHE A 149 35.35 -43.67 -2.16
N GLY A 150 34.51 -44.54 -2.73
CA GLY A 150 34.91 -45.52 -3.75
C GLY A 150 34.82 -45.02 -5.19
N ASP A 151 34.20 -43.87 -5.43
CA ASP A 151 33.98 -43.32 -6.77
C ASP A 151 35.11 -42.34 -7.16
N ARG A 152 35.78 -42.60 -8.28
CA ARG A 152 36.88 -41.75 -8.78
C ARG A 152 36.40 -40.45 -9.42
N TYR A 153 35.13 -40.36 -9.78
CA TYR A 153 34.55 -39.18 -10.44
C TYR A 153 33.65 -38.38 -9.51
N ALA A 154 33.64 -38.69 -8.22
CA ALA A 154 32.87 -37.96 -7.23
C ALA A 154 33.33 -36.50 -7.12
N ASN A 155 32.37 -35.59 -7.20
CA ASN A 155 32.59 -34.18 -6.90
C ASN A 155 32.37 -33.94 -5.40
N PHE A 156 33.43 -34.08 -4.61
CA PHE A 156 33.38 -33.94 -3.16
C PHE A 156 32.96 -32.53 -2.70
N ASP A 157 33.24 -31.47 -3.48
CA ASP A 157 32.75 -30.11 -3.17
C ASP A 157 31.22 -30.06 -3.25
N ALA A 158 30.62 -30.64 -4.30
CA ALA A 158 29.16 -30.70 -4.45
C ALA A 158 28.51 -31.54 -3.34
N PHE A 159 29.15 -32.62 -2.90
CA PHE A 159 28.67 -33.38 -1.74
C PHE A 159 28.80 -32.62 -0.42
N ALA A 160 29.89 -31.88 -0.22
CA ALA A 160 30.06 -31.00 0.93
C ALA A 160 28.96 -29.93 0.96
N PHE A 161 28.66 -29.32 -0.19
CA PHE A 161 27.54 -28.39 -0.34
C PHE A 161 26.20 -29.02 -0.01
N LYS A 162 25.94 -30.24 -0.50
CA LYS A 162 24.69 -30.96 -0.22
C LYS A 162 24.53 -31.28 1.27
N ILE A 163 25.55 -31.86 1.90
CA ILE A 163 25.54 -32.17 3.34
C ILE A 163 25.37 -30.90 4.16
N TRP A 164 26.08 -29.83 3.78
CA TRP A 164 25.92 -28.53 4.44
C TRP A 164 24.48 -28.01 4.28
N GLY A 165 23.91 -28.07 3.08
CA GLY A 165 22.54 -27.65 2.79
C GLY A 165 21.46 -28.41 3.55
N ASP A 166 21.72 -29.68 3.87
CA ASP A 166 20.81 -30.51 4.69
C ASP A 166 21.06 -30.34 6.20
N SER A 167 22.15 -29.67 6.60
CA SER A 167 22.55 -29.53 7.99
C SER A 167 21.73 -28.48 8.75
N PRO A 168 21.54 -28.66 10.08
CA PRO A 168 20.92 -27.62 10.89
C PRO A 168 21.77 -26.34 10.93
N MET A 169 23.09 -26.40 10.71
CA MET A 169 23.94 -25.20 10.63
C MET A 169 23.55 -24.27 9.47
N GLN A 170 23.24 -24.83 8.30
CA GLN A 170 22.72 -24.05 7.16
C GLN A 170 21.32 -23.54 7.46
N ARG A 171 20.46 -24.38 8.07
CA ARG A 171 19.09 -23.98 8.44
C ARG A 171 19.08 -22.73 9.30
N GLU A 172 20.06 -22.63 10.20
CA GLU A 172 20.27 -21.48 11.09
C GLU A 172 21.06 -20.31 10.49
N SER A 173 21.50 -20.44 9.23
CA SER A 173 22.34 -19.45 8.54
C SER A 173 23.63 -19.13 9.32
N LEU A 174 24.20 -20.14 9.98
CA LEU A 174 25.45 -20.01 10.73
C LEU A 174 26.65 -20.06 9.79
N ASN A 175 27.68 -19.29 10.13
CA ASN A 175 29.02 -19.46 9.57
C ASN A 175 29.46 -20.91 9.79
N SER A 176 29.60 -21.67 8.70
CA SER A 176 29.76 -23.11 8.78
C SER A 176 30.30 -23.71 7.48
N GLY A 177 30.66 -24.98 7.54
CA GLY A 177 31.06 -25.73 6.36
C GLY A 177 31.34 -27.20 6.61
N ILE A 178 31.52 -27.93 5.52
CA ILE A 178 31.80 -29.35 5.49
C ILE A 178 33.08 -29.57 4.69
N ARG A 179 33.95 -30.47 5.16
CA ARG A 179 35.17 -30.85 4.47
C ARG A 179 35.36 -32.36 4.49
N PHE A 180 35.83 -32.88 3.37
CA PHE A 180 36.17 -34.27 3.15
C PHE A 180 37.67 -34.45 3.16
N TYR A 181 38.10 -35.54 3.78
CA TYR A 181 39.48 -35.98 3.82
C TYR A 181 39.62 -37.41 3.31
N ASP A 182 40.71 -37.70 2.59
CA ASP A 182 41.09 -39.07 2.29
C ASP A 182 41.54 -39.83 3.55
N ARG A 183 41.82 -41.13 3.41
CA ARG A 183 42.36 -41.97 4.50
C ARG A 183 43.70 -41.49 5.08
N PHE A 184 44.41 -40.61 4.36
CA PHE A 184 45.69 -40.02 4.76
C PHE A 184 45.53 -38.60 5.31
N GLN A 185 44.28 -38.15 5.55
CA GLN A 185 43.95 -36.83 6.07
C GLN A 185 44.26 -35.67 5.10
N ASN A 186 44.36 -35.93 3.80
CA ASN A 186 44.43 -34.89 2.78
C ASN A 186 43.04 -34.42 2.38
N VAL A 187 42.86 -33.11 2.20
CA VAL A 187 41.57 -32.54 1.75
C VAL A 187 41.27 -32.98 0.32
N ILE A 188 40.09 -33.58 0.10
CA ILE A 188 39.61 -34.02 -1.22
C ILE A 188 38.39 -33.24 -1.72
N GLY A 189 37.72 -32.48 -0.84
CA GLY A 189 36.68 -31.53 -1.22
C GLY A 189 36.16 -30.78 0.00
N GLU A 190 35.63 -29.58 -0.20
CA GLU A 190 35.16 -28.72 0.86
C GLU A 190 34.13 -27.69 0.38
N TYR A 191 33.24 -27.30 1.28
CA TYR A 191 32.35 -26.18 1.10
C TYR A 191 32.25 -25.40 2.40
N PHE A 192 32.53 -24.10 2.34
CA PHE A 192 32.52 -23.20 3.49
C PHE A 192 31.78 -21.92 3.16
N VAL A 193 31.05 -21.40 4.14
CA VAL A 193 30.47 -20.07 4.07
C VAL A 193 30.76 -19.30 5.36
N GLY A 194 31.31 -18.10 5.20
CA GLY A 194 31.67 -17.22 6.33
C GLY A 194 32.84 -17.72 7.19
N LEU A 195 33.44 -18.87 6.85
CA LEU A 195 34.57 -19.47 7.55
C LEU A 195 35.69 -19.85 6.59
N ASN A 196 36.92 -19.87 7.13
CA ASN A 196 38.10 -20.39 6.46
C ASN A 196 38.97 -21.13 7.50
N PRO A 197 38.59 -22.35 7.91
CA PRO A 197 39.28 -23.06 8.97
C PRO A 197 40.61 -23.67 8.49
N ASP A 198 41.58 -23.78 9.40
CA ASP A 198 42.88 -24.40 9.14
C ASP A 198 42.69 -25.81 8.55
N LYS A 199 43.58 -26.20 7.64
CA LYS A 199 43.55 -27.52 6.99
C LYS A 199 43.96 -28.63 7.94
N LYS A 200 44.74 -28.33 8.99
CA LYS A 200 45.34 -29.31 9.92
C LYS A 200 44.59 -29.49 11.24
N ILE A 201 43.34 -29.97 11.18
CA ILE A 201 42.50 -30.13 12.38
C ILE A 201 42.81 -31.40 13.21
N PHE A 202 43.37 -32.44 12.58
CA PHE A 202 43.59 -33.74 13.22
C PHE A 202 44.62 -33.75 14.37
N HIS A 203 45.43 -32.68 14.50
CA HIS A 203 46.36 -32.54 15.63
C HIS A 203 45.65 -32.24 16.95
N TYR A 204 44.39 -31.82 16.89
CA TYR A 204 43.61 -31.37 18.03
C TYR A 204 42.54 -32.38 18.49
N LEU A 205 42.37 -33.49 17.77
CA LEU A 205 41.31 -34.47 18.00
C LEU A 205 41.82 -35.66 18.83
N SER A 206 41.00 -36.11 19.78
CA SER A 206 41.25 -37.35 20.53
C SER A 206 40.96 -38.57 19.64
N LYS A 207 41.55 -39.73 19.96
CA LYS A 207 41.27 -40.99 19.26
C LYS A 207 40.13 -41.80 19.88
N ASP A 208 39.66 -41.41 21.06
CA ASP A 208 38.79 -42.24 21.88
C ASP A 208 37.29 -42.00 21.63
N ASP A 209 36.90 -40.86 21.06
CA ASP A 209 35.50 -40.53 20.78
C ASP A 209 35.10 -40.84 19.32
N GLU A 210 33.89 -41.36 19.12
CA GLU A 210 33.34 -41.62 17.77
C GLU A 210 33.10 -40.32 16.97
N ILE A 211 32.71 -39.23 17.66
CA ILE A 211 32.58 -37.88 17.11
C ILE A 211 33.40 -36.95 18.01
N ASN A 212 34.51 -36.43 17.48
CA ASN A 212 35.40 -35.54 18.24
C ASN A 212 35.04 -34.09 17.95
N ILE A 213 34.53 -33.36 18.96
CA ILE A 213 34.24 -31.91 18.86
C ILE A 213 35.29 -31.13 19.64
N VAL A 214 35.89 -30.14 18.99
CA VAL A 214 36.95 -29.32 19.58
C VAL A 214 36.71 -27.85 19.28
N GLU A 215 36.91 -27.01 20.29
CA GLU A 215 36.95 -25.57 20.18
C GLU A 215 38.33 -25.12 19.68
N LEU A 216 38.37 -24.35 18.60
CA LEU A 216 39.59 -23.89 17.95
C LEU A 216 39.55 -22.37 17.75
N GLU A 217 40.73 -21.74 17.79
CA GLU A 217 40.89 -20.33 17.45
C GLU A 217 41.25 -20.16 15.97
N ASN A 218 40.62 -19.20 15.29
CA ASN A 218 41.05 -18.84 13.94
C ASN A 218 42.27 -17.92 14.00
N LYS A 219 43.32 -18.28 13.26
CA LYS A 219 44.56 -17.50 13.18
C LYS A 219 44.49 -16.36 12.17
N GLU A 220 43.46 -16.32 11.30
CA GLU A 220 43.19 -15.19 10.41
C GLU A 220 42.44 -14.07 11.14
N VAL A 221 42.87 -12.82 10.91
CA VAL A 221 42.44 -11.62 11.64
C VAL A 221 40.91 -11.47 11.65
N GLY A 222 40.32 -11.48 12.85
CA GLY A 222 38.97 -10.96 13.09
C GLY A 222 37.82 -11.96 13.06
N THR A 223 38.08 -13.27 12.96
CA THR A 223 37.04 -14.29 13.15
C THR A 223 37.24 -14.93 14.52
N GLY A 224 36.17 -14.99 15.31
CA GLY A 224 36.18 -15.56 16.66
C GLY A 224 36.49 -17.05 16.69
N LYS A 225 36.22 -17.66 17.84
CA LYS A 225 36.37 -19.10 18.04
C LYS A 225 35.39 -19.87 17.14
N TYR A 226 35.83 -21.02 16.64
CA TYR A 226 34.97 -21.94 15.89
C TYR A 226 35.07 -23.34 16.47
N TYR A 227 34.04 -24.14 16.24
CA TYR A 227 33.98 -25.53 16.66
C TYR A 227 34.13 -26.41 15.43
N ALA A 228 34.93 -27.46 15.57
CA ALA A 228 35.12 -28.47 14.54
C ALA A 228 34.74 -29.84 15.11
N GLY A 229 33.91 -30.56 14.37
CA GLY A 229 33.56 -31.95 14.65
C GLY A 229 34.11 -32.84 13.54
N VAL A 230 34.62 -34.03 13.86
CA VAL A 230 35.10 -35.00 12.86
C VAL A 230 34.53 -36.38 13.10
N ILE A 231 34.16 -37.04 12.01
CA ILE A 231 33.73 -38.44 11.98
C ILE A 231 34.58 -39.25 11.01
N GLU A 232 34.92 -40.47 11.41
CA GLU A 232 35.59 -41.47 10.57
C GLU A 232 34.57 -42.26 9.75
N ILE A 233 34.84 -42.42 8.45
CA ILE A 233 33.99 -43.19 7.54
C ILE A 233 34.65 -44.53 7.27
N GLU A 234 34.03 -45.59 7.78
CA GLU A 234 34.49 -46.96 7.63
C GLU A 234 33.56 -47.80 6.75
N GLU A 235 34.15 -48.73 5.99
CA GLU A 235 33.41 -49.79 5.32
C GLU A 235 34.05 -51.13 5.67
N ARG A 236 33.31 -52.01 6.36
CA ARG A 236 33.79 -53.33 6.81
C ARG A 236 35.07 -53.25 7.67
N GLY A 237 35.17 -52.24 8.54
CA GLY A 237 36.31 -52.03 9.44
C GLY A 237 37.57 -51.46 8.76
N ILE A 238 37.42 -50.92 7.55
CA ILE A 238 38.51 -50.23 6.83
C ILE A 238 38.12 -48.76 6.68
N THR A 239 38.97 -47.86 7.18
CA THR A 239 38.86 -46.42 6.98
C THR A 239 38.93 -46.05 5.51
N LYS A 240 37.87 -45.42 5.01
CA LYS A 240 37.80 -44.87 3.65
C LYS A 240 38.22 -43.42 3.59
N GLY A 241 37.93 -42.66 4.65
CA GLY A 241 38.27 -41.26 4.80
C GLY A 241 37.58 -40.66 6.02
N TYR A 242 37.61 -39.33 6.12
CA TYR A 242 37.01 -38.60 7.22
C TYR A 242 36.16 -37.46 6.69
N ILE A 243 35.12 -37.10 7.44
CA ILE A 243 34.30 -35.92 7.16
C ILE A 243 34.31 -35.04 8.41
N SER A 244 34.52 -33.74 8.21
CA SER A 244 34.46 -32.77 9.29
C SER A 244 33.41 -31.71 9.03
N ALA A 245 32.71 -31.33 10.09
CA ALA A 245 31.80 -30.20 10.11
C ALA A 245 32.41 -29.07 10.94
N PHE A 246 32.14 -27.83 10.54
CA PHE A 246 32.63 -26.63 11.19
C PHE A 246 31.49 -25.66 11.41
N VAL A 247 31.48 -25.00 12.57
CA VAL A 247 30.51 -23.96 12.87
C VAL A 247 31.16 -22.88 13.74
N SER A 248 30.79 -21.63 13.50
CA SER A 248 31.08 -20.51 14.41
C SER A 248 29.84 -19.65 14.56
N PHE A 249 29.76 -18.96 15.70
CA PHE A 249 28.79 -17.90 15.90
C PHE A 249 29.53 -16.63 16.34
N ASP A 250 29.23 -15.53 15.66
CA ASP A 250 29.70 -14.17 15.98
C ASP A 250 28.55 -13.22 15.63
N ILE A 251 28.19 -12.30 16.53
CA ILE A 251 27.10 -11.34 16.30
C ILE A 251 27.36 -10.53 15.03
N LYS A 252 28.62 -10.27 14.67
CA LYS A 252 28.99 -9.56 13.43
C LYS A 252 28.63 -10.32 12.16
N SER A 253 28.42 -11.63 12.25
CA SER A 253 28.14 -12.52 11.12
C SER A 253 26.68 -12.98 11.02
N ILE A 254 25.84 -12.54 11.95
CA ILE A 254 24.39 -12.79 11.98
C ILE A 254 23.73 -12.36 10.65
N GLY A 255 22.67 -13.04 10.22
CA GLY A 255 21.92 -12.66 9.01
C GLY A 255 22.73 -12.79 7.72
N ALA A 256 23.78 -13.61 7.74
CA ALA A 256 24.47 -14.05 6.56
C ALA A 256 25.09 -12.89 5.73
N LEU A 257 25.64 -11.86 6.39
CA LEU A 257 26.23 -10.69 5.73
C LEU A 257 27.25 -11.09 4.63
N ASN A 258 28.04 -12.13 4.90
CA ASN A 258 29.06 -12.69 4.00
C ASN A 258 28.55 -13.80 3.07
N PHE A 259 27.26 -14.10 3.10
CA PHE A 259 26.63 -15.14 2.30
C PHE A 259 25.96 -14.48 1.09
N PRO A 260 26.02 -15.14 -0.08
CA PRO A 260 25.09 -14.83 -1.15
C PRO A 260 23.66 -15.14 -0.70
N ASP A 261 22.71 -14.26 -1.03
CA ASP A 261 21.33 -14.39 -0.58
C ASP A 261 20.66 -15.69 -1.10
N PHE A 262 21.17 -16.29 -2.18
CA PHE A 262 20.62 -17.51 -2.77
C PHE A 262 20.95 -18.81 -2.00
N VAL A 263 21.91 -18.79 -1.07
CA VAL A 263 22.19 -19.94 -0.17
C VAL A 263 21.69 -19.70 1.26
N GLU A 264 21.14 -18.53 1.54
CA GLU A 264 20.60 -18.17 2.84
C GLU A 264 19.35 -19.03 3.15
N SER A 265 19.30 -19.60 4.36
CA SER A 265 18.13 -20.34 4.80
C SER A 265 17.03 -19.37 5.17
N ASN A 266 15.82 -19.62 4.66
CA ASN A 266 14.66 -18.93 5.18
C ASN A 266 14.40 -19.36 6.64
N LEU A 267 14.76 -20.56 7.09
CA LEU A 267 14.34 -21.19 8.36
C LEU A 267 15.16 -20.81 9.62
N SER A 268 15.91 -19.70 9.59
CA SER A 268 16.75 -19.26 10.72
C SER A 268 15.97 -19.10 12.04
N ILE A 269 16.64 -19.43 13.17
CA ILE A 269 16.24 -19.18 14.58
C ILE A 269 15.87 -17.71 14.82
N LEU A 270 16.50 -16.78 14.10
CA LEU A 270 16.18 -15.37 14.20
C LEU A 270 14.81 -15.12 13.55
N ASN A 271 13.85 -14.73 14.38
CA ASN A 271 12.44 -14.61 14.01
C ASN A 271 12.24 -13.77 12.74
N ARG A 272 11.54 -14.34 11.74
CA ARG A 272 11.35 -13.79 10.39
C ARG A 272 10.47 -12.54 10.30
N VAL A 273 9.91 -12.03 11.40
CA VAL A 273 9.06 -10.83 11.32
C VAL A 273 9.86 -9.63 10.81
N ILE A 274 11.13 -9.55 11.22
CA ILE A 274 12.03 -8.47 10.83
C ILE A 274 13.21 -9.09 10.07
N ASP A 275 13.51 -8.54 8.90
CA ASP A 275 14.76 -8.85 8.19
C ASP A 275 15.95 -8.53 9.10
N VAL A 276 16.73 -9.56 9.43
CA VAL A 276 17.88 -9.47 10.33
C VAL A 276 18.88 -8.42 9.83
N LYS A 277 18.99 -8.18 8.51
CA LYS A 277 19.87 -7.16 7.92
C LYS A 277 19.46 -5.72 8.31
N LYS A 278 18.23 -5.51 8.77
CA LYS A 278 17.71 -4.21 9.24
C LYS A 278 17.92 -3.96 10.72
N LEU A 279 18.28 -4.99 11.48
CA LEU A 279 18.52 -4.87 12.91
C LEU A 279 19.85 -4.17 13.18
N LYS A 280 19.91 -3.41 14.27
CA LYS A 280 21.16 -2.97 14.90
C LYS A 280 21.26 -3.67 16.24
N ILE A 281 22.34 -4.40 16.47
CA ILE A 281 22.53 -5.15 17.72
C ILE A 281 23.80 -4.66 18.38
N PHE A 282 23.72 -4.37 19.67
CA PHE A 282 24.86 -3.97 20.47
C PHE A 282 24.95 -4.87 21.69
N GLN A 283 26.11 -5.49 21.89
CA GLN A 283 26.37 -6.31 23.07
C GLN A 283 27.43 -5.64 23.93
N PHE A 284 27.14 -5.52 25.21
CA PHE A 284 28.00 -4.94 26.23
C PHE A 284 28.40 -6.00 27.23
N TYR A 285 29.67 -6.03 27.58
CA TYR A 285 30.21 -6.80 28.70
C TYR A 285 30.50 -5.82 29.84
N GLY A 286 29.65 -5.84 30.88
CA GLY A 286 29.63 -4.77 31.87
C GLY A 286 29.30 -3.42 31.22
N SER A 287 30.27 -2.50 31.20
CA SER A 287 30.13 -1.17 30.61
C SER A 287 30.83 -1.01 29.25
N GLU A 288 31.54 -2.02 28.77
CA GLU A 288 32.29 -1.96 27.52
C GLU A 288 31.49 -2.55 26.35
N LEU A 289 31.48 -1.85 25.22
CA LEU A 289 30.87 -2.34 23.99
C LEU A 289 31.78 -3.42 23.39
N SER A 290 31.30 -4.66 23.39
CA SER A 290 32.06 -5.83 22.95
C SER A 290 31.79 -6.16 21.47
N GLU A 291 30.51 -6.25 21.10
CA GLU A 291 30.09 -6.63 19.75
C GLU A 291 29.05 -5.65 19.18
N VAL A 292 29.14 -5.43 17.87
CA VAL A 292 28.28 -4.54 17.11
C VAL A 292 27.86 -5.25 15.82
N TYR A 293 26.57 -5.28 15.56
CA TYR A 293 26.01 -5.71 14.29
C TYR A 293 25.24 -4.56 13.64
N GLY A 294 25.48 -4.37 12.35
CA GLY A 294 24.98 -3.26 11.56
C GLY A 294 26.10 -2.28 11.17
N ASP A 295 25.70 -1.18 10.56
CA ASP A 295 26.57 -0.12 10.02
C ASP A 295 26.59 1.16 10.87
N ILE A 296 26.05 1.09 12.09
CA ILE A 296 25.95 2.22 13.03
C ILE A 296 26.67 1.85 14.32
N TYR A 297 27.48 2.76 14.85
CA TYR A 297 28.10 2.64 16.16
C TYR A 297 27.45 3.60 17.15
N PRO A 298 27.10 3.15 18.37
CA PRO A 298 26.42 4.01 19.33
C PRO A 298 27.38 5.07 19.89
N SER A 299 26.91 6.31 19.98
CA SER A 299 27.63 7.41 20.62
C SER A 299 27.73 7.22 22.13
N ARG A 300 28.64 7.96 22.79
CA ARG A 300 28.80 7.89 24.25
C ARG A 300 27.51 8.18 25.01
N ASP A 301 26.67 9.08 24.50
CA ASP A 301 25.40 9.43 25.15
C ASP A 301 24.34 8.33 24.98
N GLN A 302 24.31 7.69 23.81
CA GLN A 302 23.45 6.53 23.56
C GLN A 302 23.86 5.32 24.40
N ILE A 303 25.17 5.07 24.55
CA ILE A 303 25.69 4.01 25.42
C ILE A 303 25.27 4.27 26.88
N LYS A 304 25.41 5.50 27.37
CA LYS A 304 24.95 5.88 28.72
C LYS A 304 23.46 5.64 28.89
N GLN A 305 22.65 6.04 27.91
CA GLN A 305 21.20 5.82 27.91
C GLN A 305 20.87 4.32 28.05
N ILE A 306 21.53 3.46 27.26
CA ILE A 306 21.36 1.99 27.32
C ILE A 306 21.73 1.46 28.71
N GLN A 307 22.88 1.85 29.25
CA GLN A 307 23.39 1.31 30.51
C GLN A 307 22.56 1.74 31.72
N GLN A 308 22.08 2.98 31.74
CA GLN A 308 21.29 3.57 32.81
C GLN A 308 19.79 3.21 32.75
N THR A 309 19.35 2.51 31.70
CA THR A 309 17.95 2.10 31.59
C THR A 309 17.61 1.10 32.70
N GLU A 310 16.59 1.42 33.50
CA GLU A 310 16.05 0.50 34.50
C GLU A 310 15.36 -0.68 33.80
N VAL A 311 15.72 -1.89 34.22
CA VAL A 311 15.15 -3.14 33.69
C VAL A 311 14.10 -3.70 34.64
N ASP A 312 13.12 -4.40 34.08
CA ASP A 312 12.14 -5.14 34.86
C ASP A 312 12.84 -6.18 35.74
N SER A 313 12.51 -6.23 37.03
CA SER A 313 13.20 -7.09 38.00
C SER A 313 12.91 -8.58 37.85
N LEU A 314 11.86 -8.97 37.14
CA LEU A 314 11.49 -10.38 36.91
C LEU A 314 12.19 -10.95 35.67
N PHE A 315 12.35 -10.13 34.63
CA PHE A 315 12.81 -10.58 33.31
C PHE A 315 14.13 -9.94 32.86
N ASN A 316 14.66 -8.98 33.62
CA ASN A 316 15.84 -8.18 33.28
C ASN A 316 15.77 -7.58 31.88
N GLU A 317 14.58 -7.17 31.46
CA GLU A 317 14.31 -6.62 30.13
C GLU A 317 13.81 -5.18 30.20
N ALA A 318 14.04 -4.41 29.14
CA ALA A 318 13.51 -3.05 28.99
C ALA A 318 13.23 -2.70 27.54
N TRP A 319 12.35 -1.71 27.34
CA TRP A 319 12.08 -1.08 26.06
C TRP A 319 12.52 0.36 26.10
N LEU A 320 13.29 0.79 25.09
CA LEU A 320 13.70 2.18 24.95
C LEU A 320 13.67 2.61 23.49
N LYS A 321 13.61 3.94 23.30
CA LYS A 321 13.78 4.56 21.98
C LYS A 321 15.13 5.23 21.93
N ILE A 322 15.90 4.89 20.91
CA ILE A 322 17.23 5.45 20.68
C ILE A 322 17.19 6.14 19.33
N LYS A 323 17.70 7.37 19.26
CA LYS A 323 17.81 8.10 18.01
C LYS A 323 19.23 7.98 17.49
N PHE A 324 19.43 7.34 16.35
CA PHE A 324 20.71 7.28 15.64
C PHE A 324 20.64 8.26 14.47
N ASP A 325 21.54 9.26 14.46
CA ASP A 325 21.52 10.37 13.49
C ASP A 325 20.16 11.08 13.40
N THR A 326 19.42 10.86 12.32
CA THR A 326 18.07 11.43 12.09
C THR A 326 16.94 10.44 12.36
N GLU A 327 17.26 9.16 12.46
CA GLU A 327 16.32 8.05 12.52
C GLU A 327 16.08 7.62 13.97
N THR A 328 14.85 7.20 14.25
CA THR A 328 14.45 6.73 15.58
C THR A 328 14.29 5.22 15.53
N TYR A 329 14.87 4.54 16.50
CA TYR A 329 14.89 3.09 16.59
C TYR A 329 14.15 2.64 17.84
N GLU A 330 13.25 1.67 17.67
CA GLU A 330 12.64 0.92 18.75
C GLU A 330 13.62 -0.16 19.19
N THR A 331 14.01 -0.13 20.48
CA THR A 331 15.09 -0.97 21.01
C THR A 331 14.59 -1.81 22.17
N TYR A 332 14.79 -3.12 22.04
CA TYR A 332 14.66 -4.07 23.13
C TYR A 332 16.01 -4.26 23.80
N LEU A 333 16.04 -4.25 25.12
CA LEU A 333 17.22 -4.46 25.95
C LEU A 333 17.00 -5.69 26.83
N LEU A 334 17.97 -6.59 26.84
CA LEU A 334 18.04 -7.75 27.71
C LEU A 334 19.35 -7.74 28.49
N ARG A 335 19.29 -7.91 29.81
CA ARG A 335 20.46 -8.01 30.68
C ARG A 335 20.53 -9.40 31.32
N ILE A 336 21.57 -10.15 31.00
CA ILE A 336 21.80 -11.50 31.52
C ILE A 336 22.94 -11.44 32.53
N PRO A 337 22.71 -11.84 33.80
CA PRO A 337 23.76 -11.93 34.79
C PRO A 337 24.78 -13.00 34.37
N ASN A 338 26.07 -12.68 34.44
CA ASN A 338 27.15 -13.63 34.23
C ASN A 338 28.16 -13.50 35.40
N ASN A 339 28.91 -14.56 35.68
CA ASN A 339 29.74 -14.68 36.89
C ASN A 339 30.80 -13.57 37.03
N ASP A 340 31.25 -12.99 35.92
CA ASP A 340 32.27 -11.94 35.87
C ASP A 340 31.66 -10.53 35.69
N SER A 341 30.75 -10.36 34.72
CA SER A 341 30.01 -9.12 34.50
C SER A 341 28.75 -9.34 33.67
N ASP A 342 27.69 -8.58 33.94
CA ASP A 342 26.43 -8.68 33.20
C ASP A 342 26.62 -8.46 31.70
N ILE A 343 25.97 -9.32 30.89
CA ILE A 343 25.89 -9.16 29.45
C ILE A 343 24.63 -8.37 29.13
N THR A 344 24.76 -7.17 28.59
CA THR A 344 23.62 -6.39 28.11
C THR A 344 23.56 -6.47 26.59
N THR A 345 22.49 -7.03 26.04
CA THR A 345 22.24 -7.09 24.60
C THR A 345 21.08 -6.18 24.24
N THR A 346 21.29 -5.29 23.28
CA THR A 346 20.23 -4.48 22.70
C THR A 346 19.98 -4.89 21.26
N VAL A 347 18.70 -4.99 20.88
CA VAL A 347 18.27 -5.27 19.51
C VAL A 347 17.32 -4.15 19.10
N SER A 348 17.72 -3.42 18.06
CA SER A 348 17.06 -2.20 17.59
C SER A 348 16.55 -2.37 16.17
N VAL A 349 15.34 -1.87 15.90
CA VAL A 349 14.78 -1.74 14.54
C VAL A 349 14.35 -0.30 14.28
N GLU A 350 14.55 0.18 13.06
CA GLU A 350 14.13 1.52 12.64
C GLU A 350 12.60 1.65 12.70
N GLU A 351 12.10 2.76 13.25
CA GLU A 351 10.67 3.07 13.19
C GLU A 351 10.25 3.37 11.75
N LYS A 352 9.20 2.70 11.28
CA LYS A 352 8.68 2.91 9.93
C LYS A 352 8.25 4.36 9.73
N ALA A 353 8.73 4.96 8.65
CA ALA A 353 8.31 6.29 8.22
C ALA A 353 6.79 6.39 8.04
N PHE A 354 6.24 7.58 8.28
CA PHE A 354 4.81 7.87 8.11
C PHE A 354 4.27 7.51 6.70
N SER A 355 5.12 7.58 5.67
CA SER A 355 4.79 7.18 4.29
C SER A 355 4.32 5.72 4.18
N TRP A 356 4.88 4.80 4.96
CA TRP A 356 4.45 3.39 4.99
C TRP A 356 3.03 3.24 5.55
N ASN A 357 2.71 4.00 6.60
CA ASN A 357 1.36 4.02 7.18
C ASN A 357 0.35 4.58 6.18
N LEU A 358 0.72 5.65 5.47
CA LEU A 358 -0.10 6.26 4.45
C LEU A 358 -0.35 5.31 3.27
N PHE A 359 0.69 4.60 2.81
CA PHE A 359 0.55 3.58 1.77
C PHE A 359 -0.38 2.45 2.17
N ASN A 360 -0.20 1.89 3.38
CA ASN A 360 -1.06 0.82 3.85
C ASN A 360 -2.52 1.29 4.02
N PHE A 361 -2.73 2.54 4.48
CA PHE A 361 -4.06 3.16 4.48
C PHE A 361 -4.66 3.19 3.07
N PHE A 362 -3.95 3.71 2.06
CA PHE A 362 -4.46 3.78 0.70
C PHE A 362 -4.69 2.42 0.06
N LYS A 363 -3.79 1.45 0.30
CA LYS A 363 -3.93 0.06 -0.14
C LYS A 363 -5.23 -0.54 0.39
N ILE A 364 -5.47 -0.42 1.71
CA ILE A 364 -6.69 -0.91 2.35
C ILE A 364 -7.93 -0.14 1.85
N PHE A 365 -7.82 1.18 1.70
CA PHE A 365 -8.90 2.04 1.21
C PHE A 365 -9.33 1.66 -0.20
N ILE A 366 -8.39 1.40 -1.10
CA ILE A 366 -8.65 0.95 -2.48
C ILE A 366 -9.31 -0.43 -2.48
N ILE A 367 -8.82 -1.37 -1.66
CA ILE A 367 -9.44 -2.70 -1.52
C ILE A 367 -10.90 -2.57 -1.06
N HIS A 368 -11.17 -1.81 0.01
CA HIS A 368 -12.54 -1.59 0.47
C HIS A 368 -13.41 -0.88 -0.58
N SER A 369 -12.85 0.11 -1.28
CA SER A 369 -13.54 0.81 -2.36
C SER A 369 -13.92 -0.14 -3.49
N LEU A 370 -13.03 -1.06 -3.88
CA LEU A 370 -13.27 -2.07 -4.90
C LEU A 370 -14.36 -3.05 -4.47
N PHE A 371 -14.38 -3.47 -3.20
CA PHE A 371 -15.47 -4.28 -2.65
C PHE A 371 -16.82 -3.56 -2.69
N ILE A 372 -16.87 -2.26 -2.38
CA ILE A 372 -18.11 -1.49 -2.48
C ILE A 372 -18.57 -1.35 -3.92
N VAL A 373 -17.64 -1.06 -4.84
CA VAL A 373 -17.95 -0.99 -6.28
C VAL A 373 -18.45 -2.33 -6.79
N LEU A 374 -17.83 -3.45 -6.38
CA LEU A 374 -18.26 -4.80 -6.74
C LEU A 374 -19.65 -5.12 -6.18
N ALA A 375 -19.89 -4.83 -4.90
CA ALA A 375 -21.20 -5.01 -4.28
C ALA A 375 -22.28 -4.15 -4.96
N PHE A 376 -21.95 -2.92 -5.31
CA PHE A 376 -22.83 -2.04 -6.08
C PHE A 376 -23.09 -2.60 -7.47
N LEU A 377 -22.06 -3.05 -8.20
CA LEU A 377 -22.20 -3.71 -9.50
C LEU A 377 -23.10 -4.94 -9.41
N ILE A 378 -22.96 -5.77 -8.38
CA ILE A 378 -23.84 -6.95 -8.17
C ILE A 378 -25.29 -6.51 -7.92
N ILE A 379 -25.54 -5.45 -7.14
CA ILE A 379 -26.89 -4.90 -6.91
C ILE A 379 -27.48 -4.31 -8.20
N VAL A 380 -26.65 -3.66 -9.01
CA VAL A 380 -27.04 -3.03 -10.27
C VAL A 380 -27.33 -4.09 -11.34
N ILE A 381 -26.44 -5.07 -11.49
CA ILE A 381 -26.59 -6.23 -12.39
C ILE A 381 -27.75 -7.12 -11.93
N SER A 382 -28.09 -7.22 -10.65
CA SER A 382 -29.30 -7.95 -10.24
C SER A 382 -30.61 -7.18 -10.52
N ARG A 383 -30.53 -5.90 -10.87
CA ARG A 383 -31.67 -5.02 -11.22
C ARG A 383 -31.71 -4.64 -12.71
N VAL A 384 -31.25 -5.52 -13.60
CA VAL A 384 -30.95 -5.33 -15.05
C VAL A 384 -31.91 -4.45 -15.87
N GLY A 385 -33.17 -4.24 -15.48
CA GLY A 385 -34.19 -3.74 -16.40
C GLY A 385 -34.08 -2.28 -16.88
N LYS A 386 -33.71 -1.29 -16.05
CA LYS A 386 -33.88 0.14 -16.40
C LYS A 386 -32.95 1.08 -15.63
N LEU A 387 -31.67 1.15 -15.99
CA LEU A 387 -30.75 2.13 -15.41
C LEU A 387 -30.71 3.40 -16.26
N ASN A 388 -31.61 4.34 -15.96
CA ASN A 388 -31.49 5.70 -16.48
C ASN A 388 -30.50 6.47 -15.60
N LEU A 389 -29.26 6.64 -16.11
CA LEU A 389 -28.27 7.50 -15.46
C LEU A 389 -28.77 8.96 -15.48
N SER A 390 -28.86 9.56 -14.30
CA SER A 390 -29.17 10.99 -14.16
C SER A 390 -28.11 11.85 -14.85
N PHE A 391 -28.48 13.07 -15.26
CA PHE A 391 -27.55 14.04 -15.85
C PHE A 391 -26.32 14.26 -14.94
N LYS A 392 -26.55 14.42 -13.63
CA LYS A 392 -25.50 14.47 -12.61
C LYS A 392 -24.52 13.29 -12.69
N SER A 393 -25.03 12.06 -12.78
CA SER A 393 -24.21 10.85 -12.83
C SER A 393 -23.35 10.79 -14.08
N LYS A 394 -23.90 11.20 -15.23
CA LYS A 394 -23.16 11.28 -16.51
C LYS A 394 -22.03 12.29 -16.43
N LEU A 395 -22.31 13.47 -15.87
CA LEU A 395 -21.33 14.55 -15.74
C LEU A 395 -20.21 14.18 -14.75
N LEU A 396 -20.57 13.57 -13.61
CA LEU A 396 -19.59 13.05 -12.65
C LEU A 396 -18.69 11.99 -13.29
N PHE A 397 -19.27 11.05 -14.05
CA PHE A 397 -18.49 10.04 -14.77
C PHE A 397 -17.52 10.68 -15.77
N ALA A 398 -17.97 11.68 -16.55
CA ALA A 398 -17.11 12.39 -17.48
C ALA A 398 -15.92 13.07 -16.78
N PHE A 399 -16.16 13.80 -15.68
CA PHE A 399 -15.08 14.43 -14.92
C PHE A 399 -14.11 13.41 -14.31
N LEU A 400 -14.61 12.32 -13.73
CA LEU A 400 -13.74 11.28 -13.20
C LEU A 400 -12.86 10.65 -14.28
N VAL A 401 -13.41 10.32 -15.44
CA VAL A 401 -12.66 9.73 -16.55
C VAL A 401 -11.57 10.69 -17.04
N ILE A 402 -11.94 11.96 -17.27
CA ILE A 402 -11.00 12.99 -17.77
C ILE A 402 -9.87 13.25 -16.77
N SER A 403 -10.14 13.21 -15.46
CA SER A 403 -9.15 13.52 -14.44
C SER A 403 -8.34 12.31 -13.96
N ILE A 404 -8.93 11.12 -13.85
CA ILE A 404 -8.26 9.93 -13.30
C ILE A 404 -7.32 9.29 -14.34
N ILE A 405 -7.71 9.24 -15.62
CA ILE A 405 -6.89 8.58 -16.65
C ILE A 405 -5.47 9.19 -16.71
N PRO A 406 -5.28 10.52 -16.82
CA PRO A 406 -3.95 11.11 -16.83
C PRO A 406 -3.15 10.81 -15.57
N VAL A 407 -3.80 10.79 -14.41
CA VAL A 407 -3.15 10.46 -13.13
C VAL A 407 -2.63 9.02 -13.11
N VAL A 408 -3.43 8.07 -13.60
CA VAL A 408 -3.02 6.67 -13.71
C VAL A 408 -1.87 6.52 -14.71
N VAL A 409 -1.95 7.19 -15.87
CA VAL A 409 -0.86 7.18 -16.86
C VAL A 409 0.44 7.75 -16.27
N LEU A 410 0.37 8.86 -15.54
CA LEU A 410 1.52 9.45 -14.85
C LEU A 410 2.08 8.51 -13.77
N ALA A 411 1.22 7.82 -13.02
CA ALA A 411 1.65 6.85 -12.03
C ALA A 411 2.41 5.67 -12.65
N LEU A 412 1.91 5.12 -13.77
CA LEU A 412 2.57 4.06 -14.51
C LEU A 412 3.90 4.53 -15.12
N TYR A 413 3.91 5.71 -15.73
CA TYR A 413 5.12 6.32 -16.28
C TYR A 413 6.20 6.51 -15.21
N ASN A 414 5.85 7.13 -14.08
CA ASN A 414 6.79 7.36 -13.00
C ASN A 414 7.30 6.07 -12.35
N SER A 415 6.44 5.05 -12.21
CA SER A 415 6.90 3.73 -11.74
C SER A 415 7.90 3.11 -12.72
N ASN A 416 7.68 3.24 -14.03
CA ASN A 416 8.64 2.79 -15.04
C ASN A 416 9.97 3.55 -14.95
N VAL A 417 9.93 4.88 -14.85
CA VAL A 417 11.13 5.73 -14.70
C VAL A 417 11.92 5.36 -13.45
N VAL A 418 11.25 5.08 -12.32
CA VAL A 418 11.91 4.64 -11.09
C VAL A 418 12.61 3.29 -11.29
N ASN A 419 11.98 2.35 -11.98
CA ASN A 419 12.59 1.05 -12.27
C ASN A 419 13.77 1.15 -13.24
N GLU A 420 13.68 2.01 -14.26
CA GLU A 420 14.80 2.27 -15.18
C GLU A 420 15.98 2.91 -14.46
N ARG A 421 15.74 3.95 -13.66
CA ARG A 421 16.78 4.58 -12.85
C ARG A 421 17.42 3.63 -11.84
N ALA A 422 16.65 2.69 -11.28
CA ALA A 422 17.20 1.68 -10.40
C ALA A 422 18.17 0.74 -11.14
N LYS A 423 17.83 0.31 -12.36
CA LYS A 423 18.72 -0.48 -13.22
C LYS A 423 19.98 0.30 -13.60
N GLU A 424 19.85 1.57 -13.99
CA GLU A 424 21.00 2.45 -14.25
C GLU A 424 21.88 2.63 -13.01
N GLY A 425 21.27 2.71 -11.81
CA GLY A 425 21.99 2.77 -10.54
C GLY A 425 22.85 1.54 -10.28
N ILE A 426 22.28 0.34 -10.47
CA ILE A 426 23.01 -0.93 -10.38
C ILE A 426 24.15 -0.98 -11.40
N PHE A 427 23.88 -0.61 -12.66
CA PHE A 427 24.88 -0.55 -13.72
C PHE A 427 26.05 0.36 -13.36
N ASN A 428 25.76 1.58 -12.91
CA ASN A 428 26.79 2.56 -12.56
C ASN A 428 27.64 2.08 -11.38
N GLU A 429 27.03 1.48 -10.36
CA GLU A 429 27.74 0.91 -9.22
C GLU A 429 28.66 -0.25 -9.63
N LEU A 430 28.14 -1.22 -10.39
CA LEU A 430 28.93 -2.35 -10.89
C LEU A 430 30.06 -1.89 -11.82
N SER A 431 29.80 -0.91 -12.68
CA SER A 431 30.80 -0.29 -13.55
C SER A 431 31.89 0.43 -12.74
N GLN A 432 31.54 1.14 -11.66
CA GLN A 432 32.52 1.74 -10.75
C GLN A 432 33.39 0.69 -10.06
N ARG A 433 32.79 -0.41 -9.58
CA ARG A 433 33.53 -1.54 -9.01
C ARG A 433 34.48 -2.18 -10.02
N ALA A 434 34.02 -2.38 -11.25
CA ALA A 434 34.85 -2.87 -12.36
C ALA A 434 36.04 -1.92 -12.65
N ASN A 435 35.81 -0.60 -12.63
CA ASN A 435 36.88 0.40 -12.77
C ASN A 435 37.92 0.29 -11.64
N TYR A 436 37.51 0.06 -10.39
CA TYR A 436 38.43 -0.12 -9.27
C TYR A 436 39.27 -1.38 -9.43
N ILE A 437 38.65 -2.50 -9.83
CA ILE A 437 39.36 -3.75 -10.11
C ILE A 437 40.38 -3.55 -11.23
N GLU A 438 39.98 -3.00 -12.37
CA GLU A 438 40.86 -2.78 -13.53
C GLU A 438 42.07 -1.91 -13.16
N LYS A 439 41.85 -0.76 -12.50
CA LYS A 439 42.93 0.10 -12.03
C LYS A 439 43.87 -0.61 -11.06
N HIS A 440 43.33 -1.43 -10.17
CA HIS A 440 44.12 -2.16 -9.19
C HIS A 440 44.97 -3.25 -9.84
N LEU A 441 44.38 -4.04 -10.75
CA LEU A 441 45.08 -5.06 -11.53
C LEU A 441 46.21 -4.46 -12.34
N THR A 442 45.93 -3.41 -13.12
CA THR A 442 46.94 -2.72 -13.95
C THR A 442 48.08 -2.16 -13.08
N SER A 443 47.77 -1.51 -11.96
CA SER A 443 48.78 -0.98 -11.02
C SER A 443 49.66 -2.09 -10.42
N GLN A 444 49.09 -3.22 -10.02
CA GLN A 444 49.88 -4.33 -9.45
C GLN A 444 50.81 -4.96 -10.49
N ILE A 445 50.33 -5.09 -11.72
CA ILE A 445 51.06 -5.72 -12.81
C ILE A 445 52.14 -4.80 -13.38
N GLU A 446 51.88 -3.49 -13.48
CA GLU A 446 52.89 -2.49 -13.85
C GLU A 446 54.03 -2.43 -12.84
N LYS A 447 53.71 -2.52 -11.53
CA LYS A 447 54.71 -2.53 -10.45
C LYS A 447 55.57 -3.78 -10.44
N ASN A 448 55.03 -4.93 -10.86
CA ASN A 448 55.77 -6.18 -10.94
C ASN A 448 55.35 -6.98 -12.18
N LYS A 449 56.08 -6.75 -13.29
CA LYS A 449 55.82 -7.40 -14.59
C LYS A 449 55.85 -8.92 -14.57
N ASN A 450 56.50 -9.53 -13.57
CA ASN A 450 56.57 -10.99 -13.42
C ASN A 450 55.43 -11.57 -12.55
N ARG A 451 54.52 -10.73 -12.03
CA ARG A 451 53.39 -11.19 -11.23
C ARG A 451 52.35 -11.87 -12.13
N ASP A 452 51.96 -13.07 -11.75
CA ASP A 452 50.88 -13.80 -12.43
C ASP A 452 49.52 -13.10 -12.26
N LEU A 453 48.69 -13.17 -13.30
CA LEU A 453 47.39 -12.49 -13.34
C LEU A 453 46.42 -13.07 -12.31
N VAL A 454 46.48 -14.38 -12.03
CA VAL A 454 45.63 -15.01 -11.01
C VAL A 454 46.00 -14.45 -9.64
N THR A 455 47.30 -14.39 -9.30
CA THR A 455 47.77 -13.82 -8.03
C THR A 455 47.42 -12.33 -7.90
N ALA A 456 47.56 -11.55 -8.97
CA ALA A 456 47.13 -10.15 -8.97
C ALA A 456 45.61 -10.01 -8.71
N SER A 457 44.82 -10.93 -9.27
CA SER A 457 43.36 -10.95 -9.13
C SER A 457 42.91 -11.38 -7.74
N GLU A 458 43.58 -12.37 -7.14
CA GLU A 458 43.38 -12.77 -5.74
C GLU A 458 43.63 -11.60 -4.78
N ASN A 459 44.75 -10.89 -4.97
CA ASN A 459 45.07 -9.71 -4.16
C ASN A 459 44.03 -8.60 -4.37
N ALA A 460 43.61 -8.33 -5.62
CA ALA A 460 42.61 -7.31 -5.90
C ALA A 460 41.25 -7.63 -5.25
N ALA A 461 40.79 -8.87 -5.32
CA ALA A 461 39.53 -9.28 -4.68
C ALA A 461 39.59 -9.13 -3.16
N ARG A 462 40.72 -9.52 -2.55
CA ARG A 462 40.94 -9.43 -1.10
C ARG A 462 41.06 -7.99 -0.61
N GLU A 463 41.86 -7.16 -1.28
CA GLU A 463 42.15 -5.78 -0.87
C GLU A 463 40.96 -4.83 -1.13
N LEU A 464 40.23 -5.02 -2.24
CA LEU A 464 39.06 -4.20 -2.56
C LEU A 464 37.78 -4.71 -1.88
N GLY A 465 37.74 -5.97 -1.45
CA GLY A 465 36.51 -6.61 -0.97
C GLY A 465 35.44 -6.79 -2.07
N ILE A 466 35.85 -6.78 -3.35
CA ILE A 466 34.95 -6.92 -4.50
C ILE A 466 35.13 -8.31 -5.09
N SER A 467 34.02 -9.03 -5.26
CA SER A 467 34.01 -10.33 -5.93
C SER A 467 33.93 -10.16 -7.44
N PHE A 468 34.77 -10.85 -8.21
CA PHE A 468 34.75 -10.77 -9.66
C PHE A 468 35.30 -12.04 -10.31
N ALA A 469 35.00 -12.17 -11.61
CA ALA A 469 35.58 -13.19 -12.47
C ALA A 469 36.26 -12.55 -13.69
N LEU A 470 37.31 -13.19 -14.18
CA LEU A 470 38.00 -12.83 -15.41
C LEU A 470 37.88 -13.98 -16.41
N TYR A 471 37.69 -13.61 -17.67
CA TYR A 471 37.59 -14.55 -18.77
C TYR A 471 38.57 -14.18 -19.88
N GLU A 472 39.24 -15.18 -20.44
CA GLU A 472 39.97 -15.07 -21.68
C GLU A 472 39.09 -15.69 -22.78
N SER A 473 38.57 -14.85 -23.68
CA SER A 473 37.53 -15.22 -24.66
C SER A 473 36.25 -15.79 -24.02
N THR A 474 36.19 -17.11 -23.81
CA THR A 474 35.04 -17.79 -23.16
C THR A 474 35.42 -18.54 -21.90
N ASP A 475 36.71 -18.72 -21.65
CA ASP A 475 37.25 -19.53 -20.56
C ASP A 475 37.50 -18.66 -19.33
N GLN A 476 36.93 -19.06 -18.19
CA GLN A 476 37.18 -18.38 -16.92
C GLN A 476 38.61 -18.68 -16.45
N ILE A 477 39.42 -17.63 -16.32
CA ILE A 477 40.80 -17.71 -15.82
C ILE A 477 40.88 -17.48 -14.31
N TYR A 478 39.94 -16.72 -13.75
CA TYR A 478 39.88 -16.40 -12.33
C TYR A 478 38.44 -16.17 -11.90
N ASN A 479 38.08 -16.59 -10.69
CA ASN A 479 36.84 -16.23 -10.03
C ASN A 479 37.08 -16.23 -8.52
N SER A 480 36.88 -15.08 -7.87
CA SER A 480 37.04 -14.93 -6.43
C SER A 480 36.10 -15.82 -5.61
N LYS A 481 35.03 -16.32 -6.25
CA LYS A 481 33.97 -17.16 -5.69
C LYS A 481 33.87 -18.49 -6.45
N ASP A 482 35.00 -19.04 -6.92
CA ASP A 482 35.05 -20.29 -7.70
C ASP A 482 34.39 -21.49 -7.01
N ILE A 483 34.28 -21.50 -5.68
CA ILE A 483 33.57 -22.55 -4.94
C ILE A 483 32.15 -22.78 -5.49
N TYR A 484 31.43 -21.72 -5.91
CA TYR A 484 30.08 -21.86 -6.47
C TYR A 484 30.07 -22.47 -7.88
N ASN A 485 31.18 -22.38 -8.62
CA ASN A 485 31.37 -23.14 -9.85
C ASN A 485 31.67 -24.61 -9.54
N ARG A 486 32.52 -24.90 -8.56
CA ARG A 486 32.95 -26.26 -8.22
C ARG A 486 31.78 -27.12 -7.72
N VAL A 487 30.86 -26.52 -6.97
CA VAL A 487 29.62 -27.19 -6.51
C VAL A 487 28.54 -27.27 -7.61
N GLY A 488 28.76 -26.62 -8.76
CA GLY A 488 27.85 -26.69 -9.91
C GLY A 488 26.67 -25.71 -9.87
N LEU A 489 26.74 -24.63 -9.08
CA LEU A 489 25.71 -23.57 -9.08
C LEU A 489 25.93 -22.52 -10.17
N PHE A 490 27.18 -22.31 -10.59
CA PHE A 490 27.55 -21.35 -11.64
C PHE A 490 28.36 -22.04 -12.73
N ASP A 491 28.21 -21.55 -13.96
CA ASP A 491 28.97 -22.04 -15.11
C ASP A 491 30.37 -21.41 -15.15
N LYS A 492 31.38 -22.22 -15.49
CA LYS A 492 32.76 -21.74 -15.73
C LYS A 492 32.94 -21.02 -17.07
N LYS A 493 31.89 -20.95 -17.88
CA LYS A 493 31.93 -20.35 -19.22
C LYS A 493 31.26 -18.99 -19.19
N LEU A 494 31.76 -18.09 -20.03
CA LEU A 494 31.16 -16.76 -20.18
C LEU A 494 29.69 -16.87 -20.62
N ASN A 495 28.84 -16.01 -20.06
CA ASN A 495 27.44 -15.91 -20.43
C ASN A 495 27.29 -15.68 -21.97
N PRO A 496 26.47 -16.47 -22.69
CA PRO A 496 26.34 -16.36 -24.14
C PRO A 496 25.89 -14.99 -24.63
N GLN A 497 25.03 -14.29 -23.88
CA GLN A 497 24.59 -12.94 -24.21
C GLN A 497 25.73 -11.94 -24.06
N ALA A 498 26.53 -12.07 -23.00
CA ALA A 498 27.72 -11.24 -22.83
C ALA A 498 28.72 -11.46 -23.98
N TYR A 499 28.98 -12.72 -24.35
CA TYR A 499 29.84 -13.04 -25.49
C TYR A 499 29.32 -12.42 -26.80
N TYR A 500 28.01 -12.52 -27.08
CA TYR A 500 27.42 -11.93 -28.28
C TYR A 500 27.58 -10.41 -28.33
N HIS A 501 27.29 -9.70 -27.23
CA HIS A 501 27.37 -8.24 -27.23
C HIS A 501 28.82 -7.72 -27.25
N LEU A 502 29.72 -8.33 -26.48
CA LEU A 502 31.10 -7.88 -26.37
C LEU A 502 31.93 -8.29 -27.60
N ASN A 503 31.85 -9.55 -28.03
CA ASN A 503 32.73 -10.07 -29.07
C ASN A 503 32.17 -9.88 -30.49
N TYR A 504 30.85 -10.05 -30.67
CA TYR A 504 30.21 -9.95 -32.00
C TYR A 504 29.74 -8.52 -32.31
N LEU A 505 28.98 -7.89 -31.41
CA LEU A 505 28.50 -6.51 -31.59
C LEU A 505 29.52 -5.42 -31.22
N ARG A 506 30.68 -5.81 -30.66
CA ARG A 506 31.80 -4.92 -30.30
C ARG A 506 31.44 -3.85 -29.27
N TYR A 507 30.55 -4.17 -28.33
CA TYR A 507 30.28 -3.31 -27.19
C TYR A 507 31.45 -3.39 -26.20
N LYS A 508 31.79 -2.27 -25.56
CA LYS A 508 32.85 -2.24 -24.53
C LYS A 508 32.40 -2.83 -23.20
N GLU A 509 31.12 -2.69 -22.91
CA GLU A 509 30.48 -3.12 -21.67
C GLU A 509 29.06 -3.62 -21.95
N TYR A 510 28.58 -4.51 -21.11
CA TYR A 510 27.26 -5.11 -21.22
C TYR A 510 26.75 -5.55 -19.85
N VAL A 511 25.45 -5.41 -19.61
CA VAL A 511 24.78 -5.98 -18.42
C VAL A 511 23.85 -7.08 -18.87
N SER A 512 23.95 -8.22 -18.20
CA SER A 512 22.97 -9.30 -18.32
C SER A 512 22.21 -9.45 -17.01
N SER A 513 20.91 -9.67 -17.10
CA SER A 513 20.10 -10.11 -15.97
C SER A 513 20.02 -11.63 -16.00
N GLU A 514 20.59 -12.26 -14.98
CA GLU A 514 20.75 -13.70 -14.87
C GLU A 514 19.85 -14.27 -13.77
N LYS A 515 19.59 -15.58 -13.84
CA LYS A 515 18.72 -16.27 -12.89
C LYS A 515 19.37 -17.55 -12.41
N LEU A 516 19.51 -17.71 -11.10
CA LEU A 516 19.85 -18.96 -10.42
C LEU A 516 18.60 -19.49 -9.71
N ASN A 517 17.97 -20.53 -10.26
CA ASN A 517 16.65 -21.01 -9.82
C ASN A 517 15.62 -19.88 -9.76
N ASP A 518 15.27 -19.36 -8.58
CA ASP A 518 14.35 -18.24 -8.39
C ASP A 518 15.04 -16.92 -8.00
N TYR A 519 16.33 -16.98 -7.72
CA TYR A 519 17.14 -15.80 -7.43
C TYR A 519 17.55 -15.11 -8.73
N LYS A 520 17.32 -13.80 -8.82
CA LYS A 520 17.71 -12.96 -9.96
C LYS A 520 18.82 -12.03 -9.54
N PHE A 521 19.80 -11.87 -10.41
CA PHE A 521 20.96 -11.01 -10.18
C PHE A 521 21.42 -10.41 -11.50
N ASP A 522 22.05 -9.24 -11.43
CA ASP A 522 22.59 -8.55 -12.59
C ASP A 522 24.13 -8.70 -12.63
N SER A 523 24.64 -9.12 -13.78
CA SER A 523 26.06 -9.27 -14.06
C SER A 523 26.50 -8.21 -15.06
N TYR A 524 27.46 -7.39 -14.64
CA TYR A 524 28.16 -6.43 -15.47
C TYR A 524 29.40 -7.09 -16.08
N TYR A 525 29.58 -6.92 -17.38
CA TYR A 525 30.73 -7.39 -18.14
C TYR A 525 31.41 -6.23 -18.85
N ARG A 526 32.74 -6.19 -18.83
CA ARG A 526 33.55 -5.20 -19.55
C ARG A 526 34.80 -5.84 -20.15
N ILE A 527 35.16 -5.41 -21.35
CA ILE A 527 36.48 -5.70 -21.91
C ILE A 527 37.52 -4.79 -21.26
N ILE A 528 38.49 -5.37 -20.57
CA ILE A 528 39.64 -4.69 -19.96
C ILE A 528 40.92 -5.10 -20.67
N ASN A 529 41.91 -4.22 -20.68
CA ASN A 529 43.23 -4.53 -21.24
C ASN A 529 44.26 -4.59 -20.11
N VAL A 530 44.86 -5.76 -19.92
CA VAL A 530 45.86 -6.01 -18.88
C VAL A 530 47.05 -6.70 -19.54
N ASN A 531 48.25 -6.14 -19.41
CA ASN A 531 49.47 -6.66 -20.06
C ASN A 531 49.33 -6.84 -21.59
N GLU A 532 48.76 -5.85 -22.27
CA GLU A 532 48.56 -5.85 -23.74
C GLU A 532 47.64 -6.97 -24.26
N LYS A 533 46.92 -7.66 -23.36
CA LYS A 533 45.92 -8.67 -23.68
C LYS A 533 44.53 -8.23 -23.23
N GLU A 534 43.53 -8.56 -24.04
CA GLU A 534 42.12 -8.32 -23.73
C GLU A 534 41.54 -9.44 -22.88
N TYR A 535 40.89 -9.06 -21.78
CA TYR A 535 40.12 -9.95 -20.92
C TYR A 535 38.72 -9.41 -20.73
N ILE A 536 37.77 -10.29 -20.41
CA ILE A 536 36.43 -9.90 -20.03
C ILE A 536 36.33 -9.98 -18.52
N LEU A 537 36.12 -8.83 -17.88
CA LEU A 537 35.87 -8.71 -16.46
C LEU A 537 34.37 -8.82 -16.20
N SER A 538 33.98 -9.67 -15.24
CA SER A 538 32.62 -9.83 -14.78
C SER A 538 32.49 -9.47 -13.30
N VAL A 539 31.53 -8.61 -12.98
CA VAL A 539 31.16 -8.22 -11.61
C VAL A 539 29.64 -8.33 -11.50
N ASN A 540 29.13 -9.08 -10.53
CA ASN A 540 27.68 -9.26 -10.34
C ASN A 540 27.21 -8.83 -8.96
N ASP A 541 25.95 -8.44 -8.83
CA ASP A 541 25.36 -8.01 -7.57
C ASP A 541 25.02 -9.15 -6.60
N ALA A 542 24.99 -10.41 -7.06
CA ALA A 542 24.80 -11.60 -6.22
C ALA A 542 25.88 -11.75 -5.13
N PHE A 543 27.13 -11.42 -5.47
CA PHE A 543 28.26 -11.44 -4.53
C PHE A 543 28.72 -10.05 -4.10
N ASN A 544 28.21 -8.99 -4.74
CA ASN A 544 28.61 -7.61 -4.53
C ASN A 544 27.39 -6.78 -4.15
N LYS A 545 26.85 -6.98 -2.94
CA LYS A 545 25.65 -6.30 -2.46
C LYS A 545 25.70 -4.78 -2.73
N ILE A 546 24.66 -4.27 -3.35
CA ILE A 546 24.50 -2.85 -3.71
C ILE A 546 23.42 -2.25 -2.80
N LYS A 547 23.82 -1.30 -1.96
CA LYS A 547 22.86 -0.51 -1.16
C LYS A 547 22.35 0.65 -2.02
N ILE A 548 21.13 0.52 -2.54
CA ILE A 548 20.43 1.64 -3.18
C ILE A 548 19.78 2.47 -2.05
N LEU A 549 20.08 3.77 -2.00
CA LEU A 549 19.67 4.69 -0.92
C LEU A 549 18.15 4.68 -0.63
N PHE A 550 17.35 4.39 -1.66
CA PHE A 550 15.92 4.13 -1.54
C PHE A 550 15.58 2.88 -2.33
N SER A 551 14.89 1.93 -1.70
CA SER A 551 14.37 0.78 -2.44
C SER A 551 13.35 1.25 -3.49
N THR A 552 13.32 0.62 -4.66
CA THR A 552 12.25 0.83 -5.65
C THR A 552 10.87 0.65 -5.01
N THR A 553 10.75 -0.24 -4.02
CA THR A 553 9.51 -0.43 -3.26
C THR A 553 9.14 0.81 -2.45
N GLU A 554 10.09 1.46 -1.78
CA GLU A 554 9.83 2.65 -0.95
C GLU A 554 9.42 3.85 -1.80
N ILE A 555 10.10 4.06 -2.92
CA ILE A 555 9.73 5.12 -3.86
C ILE A 555 8.34 4.86 -4.44
N ASN A 556 8.06 3.63 -4.89
CA ASN A 556 6.73 3.26 -5.41
C ASN A 556 5.63 3.42 -4.35
N VAL A 557 5.92 3.11 -3.08
CA VAL A 557 5.03 3.31 -1.92
C VAL A 557 4.68 4.79 -1.76
N VAL A 558 5.66 5.68 -1.82
CA VAL A 558 5.44 7.14 -1.73
C VAL A 558 4.64 7.66 -2.93
N ILE A 559 5.04 7.29 -4.14
CA ILE A 559 4.37 7.68 -5.39
C ILE A 559 2.90 7.23 -5.39
N PHE A 560 2.65 5.97 -5.01
CA PHE A 560 1.30 5.43 -4.88
C PHE A 560 0.47 6.22 -3.86
N GLY A 561 1.06 6.60 -2.73
CA GLY A 561 0.39 7.43 -1.72
C GLY A 561 -0.02 8.81 -2.27
N ILE A 562 0.88 9.49 -2.97
CA ILE A 562 0.62 10.81 -3.58
C ILE A 562 -0.52 10.71 -4.61
N TYR A 563 -0.48 9.72 -5.51
CA TYR A 563 -1.51 9.58 -6.54
C TYR A 563 -2.86 9.11 -5.99
N SER A 564 -2.86 8.24 -4.98
CA SER A 564 -4.10 7.84 -4.30
C SER A 564 -4.77 9.04 -3.64
N PHE A 565 -3.99 9.92 -3.01
CA PHE A 565 -4.48 11.17 -2.45
C PHE A 565 -5.05 12.10 -3.53
N ALA A 566 -4.35 12.24 -4.66
CA ALA A 566 -4.82 13.03 -5.80
C ALA A 566 -6.17 12.52 -6.34
N VAL A 567 -6.36 11.19 -6.43
CA VAL A 567 -7.64 10.59 -6.86
C VAL A 567 -8.78 10.93 -5.89
N ILE A 568 -8.55 10.94 -4.58
CA ILE A 568 -9.58 11.35 -3.60
C ILE A 568 -9.97 12.82 -3.83
N ILE A 569 -8.98 13.70 -4.00
CA ILE A 569 -9.23 15.12 -4.30
C ILE A 569 -10.05 15.26 -5.60
N ILE A 570 -9.68 14.52 -6.64
CA ILE A 570 -10.40 14.50 -7.92
C ILE A 570 -11.85 14.06 -7.73
N ILE A 571 -12.11 13.03 -6.93
CA ILE A 571 -13.48 12.57 -6.65
C ILE A 571 -14.29 13.65 -5.94
N ILE A 572 -13.70 14.32 -4.94
CA ILE A 572 -14.37 15.40 -4.19
C ILE A 572 -14.69 16.56 -5.14
N ILE A 573 -13.68 17.06 -5.88
CA ILE A 573 -13.83 18.17 -6.81
C ILE A 573 -14.83 17.84 -7.92
N SER A 574 -14.74 16.64 -8.52
CA SER A 574 -15.68 16.19 -9.56
C SER A 574 -17.11 16.13 -9.04
N THR A 575 -17.30 15.69 -7.79
CA THR A 575 -18.62 15.66 -7.17
C THR A 575 -19.17 17.07 -6.90
N LEU A 576 -18.31 17.99 -6.45
CA LEU A 576 -18.70 19.39 -6.23
C LEU A 576 -19.13 20.06 -7.54
N PHE A 577 -18.31 19.97 -8.59
CA PHE A 577 -18.66 20.53 -9.90
C PHE A 577 -19.90 19.87 -10.51
N ALA A 578 -20.03 18.54 -10.40
CA ALA A 578 -21.21 17.85 -10.88
C ALA A 578 -22.50 18.29 -10.17
N ASN A 579 -22.43 18.56 -8.87
CA ASN A 579 -23.56 19.13 -8.13
C ASN A 579 -23.85 20.57 -8.54
N GLN A 580 -22.80 21.40 -8.64
CA GLN A 580 -22.91 22.82 -8.96
C GLN A 580 -23.56 23.06 -10.33
N ILE A 581 -23.27 22.19 -11.31
CA ILE A 581 -23.85 22.29 -12.65
C ILE A 581 -25.21 21.59 -12.72
N SER A 582 -25.35 20.39 -12.15
CA SER A 582 -26.57 19.60 -12.35
C SER A 582 -27.76 20.10 -11.53
N GLN A 583 -27.56 20.68 -10.33
CA GLN A 583 -28.68 21.10 -9.49
C GLN A 583 -29.50 22.24 -10.11
N PRO A 584 -28.89 23.33 -10.61
CA PRO A 584 -29.65 24.44 -11.18
C PRO A 584 -30.38 24.04 -12.47
N ILE A 585 -29.73 23.23 -13.31
CA ILE A 585 -30.35 22.67 -14.52
C ILE A 585 -31.55 21.80 -14.16
N GLN A 586 -31.46 20.98 -13.11
CA GLN A 586 -32.58 20.18 -12.65
C GLN A 586 -33.75 21.05 -12.16
N ARG A 587 -33.48 22.09 -11.35
CA ARG A 587 -34.51 23.04 -10.90
C ARG A 587 -35.18 23.76 -12.07
N LEU A 588 -34.40 24.19 -13.06
CA LEU A 588 -34.92 24.82 -14.27
C LEU A 588 -35.78 23.87 -15.10
N THR A 589 -35.37 22.59 -15.20
CA THR A 589 -36.16 21.55 -15.87
C THR A 589 -37.50 21.33 -15.16
N GLU A 590 -37.49 21.23 -13.83
CA GLU A 590 -38.69 21.06 -13.01
C GLU A 590 -39.62 22.29 -13.11
N ALA A 591 -39.07 23.49 -13.09
CA ALA A 591 -39.84 24.73 -13.25
C ALA A 591 -40.44 24.87 -14.65
N THR A 592 -39.68 24.51 -15.69
CA THR A 592 -40.17 24.53 -17.08
C THR A 592 -41.30 23.52 -17.28
N ASP A 593 -41.20 22.32 -16.69
CA ASP A 593 -42.28 21.34 -16.69
C ASP A 593 -43.54 21.85 -15.98
N ALA A 594 -43.39 22.55 -14.85
CA ALA A 594 -44.52 23.18 -14.16
C ALA A 594 -45.21 24.28 -14.99
N VAL A 595 -44.42 25.14 -15.66
CA VAL A 595 -44.93 26.15 -16.60
C VAL A 595 -45.67 25.49 -17.76
N SER A 596 -45.14 24.39 -18.31
CA SER A 596 -45.79 23.64 -19.40
C SER A 596 -47.15 23.05 -18.99
N LYS A 597 -47.35 22.81 -17.69
CA LYS A 597 -48.62 22.35 -17.09
C LYS A 597 -49.56 23.50 -16.72
N GLY A 598 -49.19 24.75 -17.04
CA GLY A 598 -50.02 25.94 -16.84
C GLY A 598 -49.75 26.71 -15.54
N ASP A 599 -48.77 26.31 -14.73
CA ASP A 599 -48.41 27.07 -13.52
C ASP A 599 -47.44 28.21 -13.87
N LEU A 600 -47.98 29.41 -14.09
CA LEU A 600 -47.19 30.62 -14.39
C LEU A 600 -46.74 31.38 -13.13
N ASN A 601 -46.99 30.85 -11.93
CA ASN A 601 -46.52 31.46 -10.69
C ASN A 601 -45.12 30.98 -10.27
N VAL A 602 -44.55 30.03 -11.01
CA VAL A 602 -43.25 29.47 -10.71
C VAL A 602 -42.16 30.50 -10.98
N GLN A 603 -41.35 30.76 -9.95
CA GLN A 603 -40.13 31.53 -10.03
C GLN A 603 -38.99 30.75 -9.40
N ILE A 604 -37.82 30.82 -10.02
CA ILE A 604 -36.61 30.18 -9.51
C ILE A 604 -35.80 31.24 -8.78
N ASP A 605 -35.76 31.16 -7.46
CA ASP A 605 -34.81 31.93 -6.66
C ASP A 605 -33.41 31.35 -6.86
N HIS A 606 -32.46 32.20 -7.24
CA HIS A 606 -31.14 31.78 -7.70
C HIS A 606 -30.06 32.77 -7.28
N ASN A 607 -28.87 32.24 -6.99
CA ASN A 607 -27.66 32.98 -6.56
C ASN A 607 -26.47 32.66 -7.46
N GLU A 608 -26.73 31.99 -8.59
CA GLU A 608 -25.77 31.58 -9.60
C GLU A 608 -25.15 32.83 -10.26
N ARG A 609 -24.01 32.65 -10.94
CA ARG A 609 -23.27 33.75 -11.60
C ARG A 609 -22.93 33.35 -13.04
N GLY A 610 -22.63 34.34 -13.87
CA GLY A 610 -22.27 34.14 -15.28
C GLY A 610 -23.47 33.71 -16.11
N GLU A 611 -23.23 32.89 -17.13
CA GLU A 611 -24.21 32.48 -18.13
C GLU A 611 -25.41 31.74 -17.52
N LEU A 612 -25.19 31.04 -16.40
CA LEU A 612 -26.26 30.35 -15.69
C LEU A 612 -27.21 31.32 -15.00
N LYS A 613 -26.70 32.45 -14.49
CA LYS A 613 -27.56 33.53 -13.97
C LYS A 613 -28.42 34.10 -15.09
N ASP A 614 -27.81 34.41 -16.23
CA ASP A 614 -28.52 35.01 -17.36
C ASP A 614 -29.64 34.08 -17.87
N LEU A 615 -29.40 32.77 -17.86
CA LEU A 615 -30.41 31.76 -18.20
C LEU A 615 -31.57 31.72 -17.21
N LEU A 616 -31.30 31.77 -15.90
CA LEU A 616 -32.33 31.71 -14.86
C LEU A 616 -33.12 33.02 -14.76
N ASP A 617 -32.45 34.17 -14.91
CA ASP A 617 -33.09 35.49 -15.02
C ASP A 617 -34.00 35.55 -16.25
N GLY A 618 -33.51 35.09 -17.41
CA GLY A 618 -34.29 35.02 -18.64
C GLY A 618 -35.52 34.12 -18.50
N PHE A 619 -35.41 32.98 -17.81
CA PHE A 619 -36.54 32.11 -17.52
C PHE A 619 -37.61 32.83 -16.66
N ASN A 620 -37.19 33.47 -15.57
CA ASN A 620 -38.09 34.21 -14.68
C ASN A 620 -38.77 35.39 -15.39
N GLN A 621 -38.05 36.07 -16.30
CA GLN A 621 -38.63 37.13 -17.12
C GLN A 621 -39.69 36.57 -18.08
N MET A 622 -39.38 35.49 -18.79
CA MET A 622 -40.33 34.84 -19.71
C MET A 622 -41.61 34.40 -19.00
N THR A 623 -41.51 33.76 -17.82
CA THR A 623 -42.71 33.35 -17.06
C THR A 623 -43.53 34.54 -16.57
N SER A 624 -42.87 35.62 -16.16
CA SER A 624 -43.54 36.88 -15.80
C SER A 624 -44.30 37.50 -16.98
N GLU A 625 -43.68 37.54 -18.16
CA GLU A 625 -44.30 38.05 -19.38
C GLU A 625 -45.47 37.18 -19.84
N LEU A 626 -45.34 35.85 -19.79
CA LEU A 626 -46.43 34.92 -20.10
C LEU A 626 -47.62 35.12 -19.15
N LYS A 627 -47.36 35.27 -17.85
CA LYS A 627 -48.40 35.54 -16.85
C LYS A 627 -49.13 36.85 -17.13
N LYS A 628 -48.38 37.90 -17.47
CA LYS A 628 -48.94 39.20 -17.84
C LYS A 628 -49.83 39.11 -19.08
N ASN A 629 -49.33 38.48 -20.15
CA ASN A 629 -50.09 38.31 -21.40
C ASN A 629 -51.37 37.49 -21.19
N GLN A 630 -51.33 36.46 -20.32
CA GLN A 630 -52.53 35.67 -20.00
C GLN A 630 -53.60 36.53 -19.29
N ILE A 631 -53.18 37.39 -18.36
CA ILE A 631 -54.10 38.32 -17.66
C ILE A 631 -54.69 39.32 -18.66
N GLU A 632 -53.86 39.94 -19.50
CA GLU A 632 -54.31 40.91 -20.51
C GLU A 632 -55.28 40.26 -21.52
N LEU A 633 -54.99 39.05 -22.00
CA LEU A 633 -55.90 38.31 -22.89
C LEU A 633 -57.23 37.98 -22.20
N ALA A 634 -57.21 37.55 -20.93
CA ALA A 634 -58.42 37.26 -20.18
C ALA A 634 -59.27 38.52 -19.93
N GLU A 635 -58.64 39.68 -19.73
CA GLU A 635 -59.32 40.97 -19.65
C GLU A 635 -59.93 41.38 -21.00
N MET A 636 -59.18 41.24 -22.10
CA MET A 636 -59.68 41.53 -23.45
C MET A 636 -60.84 40.61 -23.84
N GLU A 637 -60.78 39.32 -23.53
CA GLU A 637 -61.89 38.38 -23.76
C GLU A 637 -63.12 38.75 -22.94
N ARG A 638 -62.94 39.15 -21.67
CA ARG A 638 -64.04 39.65 -20.83
C ARG A 638 -64.66 40.92 -21.38
N GLU A 639 -63.85 41.89 -21.80
CA GLU A 639 -64.34 43.12 -22.41
C GLU A 639 -65.07 42.85 -23.73
N ALA A 640 -64.54 41.97 -24.58
CA ALA A 640 -65.16 41.57 -25.83
C ALA A 640 -66.52 40.88 -25.58
N ALA A 641 -66.57 39.90 -24.66
CA ALA A 641 -67.79 39.22 -24.26
C ALA A 641 -68.82 40.19 -23.67
N TRP A 642 -68.37 41.13 -22.82
CA TRP A 642 -69.23 42.17 -22.25
C TRP A 642 -69.80 43.11 -23.33
N LYS A 643 -68.97 43.51 -24.30
CA LYS A 643 -69.38 44.37 -25.42
C LYS A 643 -70.38 43.64 -26.34
N GLU A 644 -70.18 42.35 -26.59
CA GLU A 644 -71.09 41.53 -27.38
C GLU A 644 -72.42 41.33 -26.66
N MET A 645 -72.39 41.01 -25.36
CA MET A 645 -73.57 40.93 -24.50
C MET A 645 -74.33 42.26 -24.50
N ALA A 646 -73.64 43.40 -24.33
CA ALA A 646 -74.26 44.72 -24.37
C ALA A 646 -74.90 45.04 -25.73
N LYS A 647 -74.26 44.64 -26.84
CA LYS A 647 -74.82 44.80 -28.19
C LYS A 647 -76.07 43.94 -28.39
N GLN A 648 -76.06 42.71 -27.90
CA GLN A 648 -77.23 41.82 -27.94
C GLN A 648 -78.38 42.40 -27.12
N VAL A 649 -78.12 42.83 -25.87
CA VAL A 649 -79.11 43.49 -25.02
C VAL A 649 -79.69 44.73 -25.71
N ALA A 650 -78.85 45.57 -26.32
CA ALA A 650 -79.32 46.74 -27.07
C ALA A 650 -80.21 46.35 -28.28
N HIS A 651 -79.90 45.25 -28.97
CA HIS A 651 -80.70 44.75 -30.08
C HIS A 651 -82.04 44.19 -29.60
N GLU A 652 -82.04 43.45 -28.50
CA GLU A 652 -83.23 42.90 -27.87
C GLU A 652 -84.13 43.98 -27.26
N ILE A 653 -83.57 45.10 -26.79
CA ILE A 653 -84.32 46.29 -26.34
C ILE A 653 -84.93 47.08 -27.52
N LYS A 654 -84.21 47.19 -28.64
CA LYS A 654 -84.69 47.93 -29.83
C LYS A 654 -85.87 47.23 -30.53
N ASN A 655 -85.88 45.91 -30.51
CA ASN A 655 -86.91 45.06 -31.13
C ASN A 655 -88.35 45.36 -30.65
N PRO A 656 -88.64 45.52 -29.34
CA PRO A 656 -89.95 45.93 -28.83
C PRO A 656 -90.18 47.45 -28.91
N LEU A 657 -89.15 48.30 -28.79
CA LEU A 657 -89.29 49.77 -28.85
C LEU A 657 -89.76 50.29 -30.21
N THR A 658 -89.29 49.68 -31.31
CA THR A 658 -89.61 50.15 -32.66
C THR A 658 -91.10 49.97 -33.00
N PRO A 659 -91.71 48.79 -32.80
CA PRO A 659 -93.16 48.61 -32.95
C PRO A 659 -93.97 49.45 -31.97
N MET A 660 -93.53 49.60 -30.71
CA MET A 660 -94.23 50.46 -29.75
C MET A 660 -94.31 51.91 -30.22
N LYS A 661 -93.19 52.46 -30.72
CA LYS A 661 -93.15 53.81 -31.29
C LYS A 661 -94.05 53.94 -32.52
N LEU A 662 -94.02 52.97 -33.44
CA LEU A 662 -94.85 52.98 -34.65
C LEU A 662 -96.35 52.87 -34.30
N ALA A 663 -96.70 52.00 -33.35
CA ALA A 663 -98.07 51.83 -32.87
C ALA A 663 -98.59 53.12 -32.23
N LEU A 664 -97.78 53.80 -31.40
CA LEU A 664 -98.09 55.12 -30.84
C LEU A 664 -98.18 56.21 -31.91
N GLN A 665 -97.31 56.21 -32.91
CA GLN A 665 -97.41 57.16 -34.04
C GLN A 665 -98.69 56.95 -34.85
N GLN A 666 -99.05 55.69 -35.12
CA GLN A 666 -100.30 55.33 -35.79
C GLN A 666 -101.52 55.76 -34.97
N LEU A 667 -101.45 55.63 -33.65
CA LEU A 667 -102.47 56.14 -32.72
C LEU A 667 -102.61 57.67 -32.82
N ILE A 668 -101.50 58.40 -32.75
CA ILE A 668 -101.48 59.87 -32.82
C ILE A 668 -102.04 60.37 -34.16
N ILE A 669 -101.68 59.71 -35.26
CA ILE A 669 -102.20 60.02 -36.60
C ILE A 669 -103.71 59.78 -36.64
N SER A 670 -104.16 58.60 -36.19
CA SER A 670 -105.58 58.25 -36.15
C SER A 670 -106.42 59.19 -35.28
N TYR A 671 -105.84 59.74 -34.19
CA TYR A 671 -106.47 60.74 -33.34
C TYR A 671 -106.64 62.08 -34.08
N LYS A 672 -105.58 62.56 -34.75
CA LYS A 672 -105.61 63.80 -35.52
C LYS A 672 -106.59 63.74 -36.70
N ASP A 673 -106.68 62.59 -37.37
CA ASP A 673 -107.52 62.39 -38.55
C ASP A 673 -109.00 62.11 -38.21
N LYS A 674 -109.38 62.09 -36.91
CA LYS A 674 -110.75 61.78 -36.43
C LYS A 674 -111.31 60.49 -37.05
N SER A 675 -110.47 59.45 -37.16
CA SER A 675 -110.87 58.16 -37.73
C SER A 675 -112.04 57.56 -36.96
N LYS A 676 -113.02 57.00 -37.68
CA LYS A 676 -114.23 56.37 -37.09
C LYS A 676 -113.91 55.13 -36.23
N ASP A 677 -112.72 54.53 -36.40
CA ASP A 677 -112.27 53.33 -35.69
C ASP A 677 -111.21 53.62 -34.60
N PHE A 678 -111.09 54.87 -34.14
CA PHE A 678 -110.07 55.28 -33.18
C PHE A 678 -110.10 54.47 -31.87
N ASP A 679 -111.29 54.24 -31.29
CA ASP A 679 -111.42 53.55 -30.00
C ASP A 679 -110.90 52.11 -30.06
N LYS A 680 -111.18 51.39 -31.16
CA LYS A 680 -110.64 50.03 -31.40
C LYS A 680 -109.13 50.04 -31.59
N LEU A 681 -108.59 51.05 -32.28
CA LEU A 681 -107.14 51.19 -32.47
C LEU A 681 -106.43 51.54 -31.16
N PHE A 682 -107.04 52.38 -30.32
CA PHE A 682 -106.54 52.75 -29.00
C PHE A 682 -106.39 51.55 -28.07
N GLU A 683 -107.43 50.72 -27.97
CA GLU A 683 -107.39 49.51 -27.15
C GLU A 683 -106.31 48.53 -27.65
N LYS A 684 -106.24 48.30 -28.97
CA LYS A 684 -105.24 47.42 -29.59
C LYS A 684 -103.80 47.90 -29.40
N VAL A 685 -103.53 49.19 -29.62
CA VAL A 685 -102.19 49.78 -29.46
C VAL A 685 -101.79 49.76 -27.99
N SER A 686 -102.68 50.12 -27.07
CA SER A 686 -102.38 50.13 -25.63
C SER A 686 -102.03 48.73 -25.10
N HIS A 687 -102.79 47.70 -25.50
CA HIS A 687 -102.44 46.31 -25.16
C HIS A 687 -101.10 45.87 -25.78
N THR A 688 -100.82 46.26 -27.02
CA THR A 688 -99.56 45.90 -27.69
C THR A 688 -98.36 46.56 -27.01
N VAL A 689 -98.49 47.83 -26.60
CA VAL A 689 -97.43 48.58 -25.91
C VAL A 689 -97.20 48.02 -24.50
N LEU A 690 -98.25 47.74 -23.73
CA LEU A 690 -98.13 47.15 -22.40
C LEU A 690 -97.46 45.77 -22.43
N ASN A 691 -97.89 44.89 -23.35
CA ASN A 691 -97.26 43.57 -23.51
C ASN A 691 -95.76 43.67 -23.88
N GLN A 692 -95.36 44.65 -24.70
CA GLN A 692 -93.94 44.85 -25.01
C GLN A 692 -93.14 45.46 -23.86
N ILE A 693 -93.77 46.22 -22.96
CA ILE A 693 -93.13 46.68 -21.72
C ILE A 693 -92.92 45.50 -20.75
N ASP A 694 -93.91 44.62 -20.62
CA ASP A 694 -93.80 43.43 -19.76
C ASP A 694 -92.73 42.46 -20.26
N ASN A 695 -92.63 42.26 -21.59
CA ASN A 695 -91.56 41.49 -22.20
C ASN A 695 -90.17 42.11 -21.99
N LEU A 696 -90.05 43.44 -22.01
CA LEU A 696 -88.80 44.14 -21.70
C LEU A 696 -88.39 43.98 -20.23
N ASN A 697 -89.36 44.01 -19.30
CA ASN A 697 -89.11 43.81 -17.88
C ASN A 697 -88.62 42.37 -17.58
N GLN A 698 -89.03 41.37 -18.37
CA GLN A 698 -88.50 40.01 -18.26
C GLN A 698 -87.04 39.87 -18.73
N ILE A 699 -86.58 40.71 -19.67
CA ILE A 699 -85.19 40.70 -20.16
C ILE A 699 -84.24 41.43 -19.19
N ALA A 700 -84.77 42.38 -18.41
CA ALA A 700 -84.01 43.20 -17.47
C ALA A 700 -83.91 42.63 -16.04
N SER A 701 -84.65 41.56 -15.72
CA SER A 701 -84.63 40.85 -14.43
C SER A 701 -83.87 39.53 -14.52
#